data_AF-A0AAD7X281-F1
#
_entry.id   AF-A0AAD7X281-F1
#
_cell.length_a   1.000
_cell.length_b   1.000
_cell.length_c   1.000
_cell.angle_alpha   90.00
_cell.angle_beta   90.00
_cell.angle_gamma   90.00
#
_symmetry.space_group_name_H-M   'P 1'
#
loop_
_entity.id
_entity.type
_entity.pdbx_description
1 polymer ?
#
loop_
_entity_poly.entity_id
_entity_poly.type
_entity_poly.pdbx_seq_one_letter_code
_entity_poly.pdbx_strand_id
1 'polypeptide(L)'
;MKVDALLVLWIVNYLTGWLQYVRQQSCLSETMVSNTGAPQGMVLSPFLFTMYTSDFKYNSESWYLQRFCDNSAVGCISQGQEAEYRGVVDDFVEWYGQNHQHTAQREQDEGGDVESCASPLLQCQESWLLDGQLNSKRMSSGEEENSSGNTGDAVPKVEVWPELERAECFARGAALKWASGVFCRPEQLERLGQYRKRESQRTSSIHSRLKSVVQSYLEGVGWGLEQLREARGELREVSRSLGEAGVESRQNAEGVLVLDTLRETAGNYRQLLAAVSNLPRLYSVPGVVLETERLVESRRLLEAHARLMELERWQDEVLWQIQQAGGAGLAPQDEALVRGYFSGVGRLVEGLGRQLWSVVGSALVLAGQNPTPFVSAVRIVEREEALDRALLEGRGAGSARPLPPGRPRRWRERFFQVMEEAACARVRSVSYLHTRGPGLASHLAALQHGIMGDLNTVRYLLEHCVPPHYHLARAYLQACHRCLRAHLAQVCSWELESGEIFTVLNWVLHVYNSLEMMGDAELVAMMGPEELGPLISQEGLDQLQNKYVHSVRNSVSEWMQKALEVELTDWQRDQEPDIDHEGFYHTSLPTIITQMLEENARVALRISGSLRDQTIQMGLYEMESFLNRFREALVEFGKEHRRDRHSNKFYLHYLLAAISNCIVLKTSTESLQQQRSSCPAGRFPRTPPGPLAALDRAVRKACRLVVDELLQDLQPVLLRLLSRSWLASEDVTQTLCSILEQHCDLYTCARPPCHQRLQEECEWVVVVEYVRALMQKRLVCRGAEERNQLSQHIAQDAQQLRELFQGMEEEGAMADVTPTALLPVLADLIQLKDPNMLTLEVSGLVAKYPDISEEHVSALLDVRGDVPREVRGAVLDMLEQSAPPLPPGYRPVFSDILVPLPSMPFCLPTTKCA
;
A
#
# COMPACT_ATOMS: atom_id res chain seq x y z
N MET A 1 52.76 -21.58 1.47
CA MET A 1 54.05 -22.17 0.99
C MET A 1 54.00 -22.22 -0.53
N LYS A 2 55.08 -21.91 -1.25
CA LYS A 2 55.13 -22.17 -2.72
C LYS A 2 55.46 -23.65 -2.91
N VAL A 3 54.44 -24.49 -2.99
CA VAL A 3 54.59 -25.93 -3.21
C VAL A 3 54.45 -26.18 -4.71
N ASP A 4 55.32 -27.04 -5.25
CA ASP A 4 55.33 -27.40 -6.67
C ASP A 4 53.97 -27.99 -7.12
N ALA A 5 53.46 -27.56 -8.27
CA ALA A 5 52.13 -27.96 -8.75
C ALA A 5 52.01 -29.46 -9.02
N LEU A 6 53.11 -30.14 -9.39
CA LEU A 6 53.14 -31.59 -9.57
C LEU A 6 53.12 -32.31 -8.24
N LEU A 7 53.78 -31.75 -7.21
CA LEU A 7 53.73 -32.29 -5.85
C LEU A 7 52.32 -32.16 -5.27
N VAL A 8 51.64 -31.03 -5.53
CA VAL A 8 50.22 -30.83 -5.15
C VAL A 8 49.33 -31.85 -5.85
N LEU A 9 49.49 -32.07 -7.16
CA LEU A 9 48.70 -33.05 -7.90
C LEU A 9 48.93 -34.48 -7.41
N TRP A 10 50.18 -34.81 -7.06
CA TRP A 10 50.56 -36.11 -6.49
C TRP A 10 49.94 -36.32 -5.10
N ILE A 11 49.99 -35.31 -4.21
CA ILE A 11 49.35 -35.37 -2.89
C ILE A 11 47.83 -35.50 -3.03
N VAL A 12 47.20 -34.77 -3.96
CA VAL A 12 45.75 -34.86 -4.21
C VAL A 12 45.36 -36.26 -4.70
N ASN A 13 46.10 -36.84 -5.64
CA ASN A 13 45.87 -38.22 -6.11
C ASN A 13 46.12 -39.24 -4.97
N TYR A 14 47.12 -39.00 -4.12
CA TYR A 14 47.39 -39.81 -2.93
C TYR A 14 46.28 -39.74 -1.87
N LEU A 15 45.49 -38.67 -1.82
CA LEU A 15 44.43 -38.52 -0.80
C LEU A 15 43.02 -38.81 -1.33
N THR A 16 42.85 -39.12 -2.62
CA THR A 16 41.54 -39.28 -3.26
C THR A 16 41.41 -40.61 -4.00
N GLY A 17 40.30 -41.33 -3.78
CA GLY A 17 39.95 -42.55 -4.51
C GLY A 17 40.59 -43.85 -4.00
N TRP A 18 40.94 -43.93 -2.72
CA TRP A 18 41.75 -45.03 -2.19
C TRP A 18 40.90 -46.20 -1.72
N LEU A 19 41.09 -47.37 -2.33
CA LEU A 19 40.43 -48.61 -1.96
C LEU A 19 41.09 -49.23 -0.72
N GLN A 20 40.35 -49.32 0.39
CA GLN A 20 40.79 -49.92 1.65
C GLN A 20 39.98 -51.18 1.95
N TYR A 21 40.65 -52.18 2.52
CA TYR A 21 40.01 -53.34 3.12
C TYR A 21 40.82 -53.74 4.36
N VAL A 22 40.14 -54.29 5.35
CA VAL A 22 40.75 -54.83 6.57
C VAL A 22 40.83 -56.35 6.45
N ARG A 23 41.99 -56.92 6.79
CA ARG A 23 42.19 -58.36 6.88
C ARG A 23 42.55 -58.74 8.31
N GLN A 24 41.75 -59.63 8.90
CA GLN A 24 42.05 -60.24 10.19
C GLN A 24 42.12 -61.76 10.00
N GLN A 25 43.31 -62.32 10.15
CA GLN A 25 43.62 -63.72 9.87
C GLN A 25 43.24 -64.15 8.43
N SER A 26 42.32 -65.12 8.27
CA SER A 26 41.88 -65.65 6.98
C SER A 26 40.65 -64.95 6.40
N CYS A 27 40.08 -63.97 7.08
CA CYS A 27 38.91 -63.22 6.62
C CYS A 27 39.31 -61.83 6.12
N LEU A 28 38.74 -61.43 4.99
CA LEU A 28 38.91 -60.11 4.37
C LEU A 28 37.55 -59.41 4.37
N SER A 29 37.53 -58.12 4.70
CA SER A 29 36.33 -57.27 4.54
C SER A 29 36.17 -56.79 3.10
N GLU A 30 34.97 -56.29 2.77
CA GLU A 30 34.70 -55.63 1.50
C GLU A 30 35.56 -54.37 1.32
N THR A 31 35.89 -54.08 0.07
CA THR A 31 36.77 -52.96 -0.26
C THR A 31 35.96 -51.68 -0.36
N MET A 32 36.29 -50.68 0.45
CA MET A 32 35.63 -49.37 0.45
C MET A 32 36.56 -48.28 -0.07
N VAL A 33 36.02 -47.30 -0.79
CA VAL A 33 36.78 -46.11 -1.21
C VAL A 33 36.81 -45.13 -0.04
N SER A 34 38.01 -44.83 0.46
CA SER A 34 38.25 -43.77 1.44
C SER A 34 38.94 -42.58 0.79
N ASN A 35 38.49 -41.38 1.15
CA ASN A 35 39.05 -40.10 0.73
C ASN A 35 39.63 -39.30 1.92
N THR A 36 39.76 -39.94 3.09
CA THR A 36 40.16 -39.29 4.34
C THR A 36 41.21 -40.13 5.08
N GLY A 37 42.22 -39.44 5.64
CA GLY A 37 43.25 -40.01 6.50
C GLY A 37 44.52 -40.49 5.77
N ALA A 38 45.67 -40.37 6.45
CA ALA A 38 46.91 -41.03 6.08
C ALA A 38 47.10 -42.27 6.96
N PRO A 39 47.55 -43.42 6.42
CA PRO A 39 47.74 -44.64 7.20
C PRO A 39 48.73 -44.43 8.36
N GLN A 40 48.42 -44.99 9.53
CA GLN A 40 49.23 -44.84 10.73
C GLN A 40 50.65 -45.41 10.51
N GLY A 41 51.67 -44.60 10.79
CA GLY A 41 53.08 -44.93 10.51
C GLY A 41 53.61 -44.45 9.15
N MET A 42 52.80 -43.70 8.38
CA MET A 42 53.24 -43.14 7.11
C MET A 42 54.13 -41.90 7.28
N VAL A 43 55.21 -41.83 6.48
CA VAL A 43 56.17 -40.70 6.45
C VAL A 43 55.52 -39.36 6.08
N LEU A 44 54.41 -39.37 5.32
CA LEU A 44 53.66 -38.16 4.95
C LEU A 44 52.70 -37.67 6.04
N SER A 45 52.40 -38.48 7.06
CA SER A 45 51.44 -38.12 8.10
C SER A 45 51.88 -36.86 8.90
N PRO A 46 53.15 -36.72 9.32
CA PRO A 46 53.68 -35.48 9.90
C PRO A 46 53.54 -34.24 9.02
N PHE A 47 53.80 -34.40 7.73
CA PHE A 47 53.75 -33.30 6.76
C PHE A 47 52.31 -32.83 6.52
N LEU A 48 51.38 -33.78 6.38
CA LEU A 48 49.95 -33.50 6.23
C LEU A 48 49.37 -32.90 7.51
N PHE A 49 49.75 -33.37 8.70
CA PHE A 49 49.35 -32.76 9.98
C PHE A 49 49.83 -31.30 10.08
N THR A 50 51.08 -31.04 9.69
CA THR A 50 51.65 -29.68 9.67
C THR A 50 50.91 -28.78 8.68
N MET A 51 50.48 -29.30 7.52
CA MET A 51 49.66 -28.53 6.57
C MET A 51 48.23 -28.29 7.09
N TYR A 52 47.54 -29.31 7.61
CA TYR A 52 46.16 -29.16 8.09
C TYR A 52 46.04 -28.26 9.31
N THR A 53 47.09 -28.17 10.12
CA THR A 53 47.13 -27.27 11.29
C THR A 53 47.90 -25.98 11.03
N SER A 54 48.34 -25.73 9.79
CA SER A 54 49.15 -24.56 9.46
C SER A 54 48.41 -23.25 9.61
N ASP A 55 47.08 -23.30 9.50
CA ASP A 55 46.22 -22.12 9.47
C ASP A 55 45.91 -21.62 10.88
N PHE A 56 46.04 -22.49 11.89
CA PHE A 56 46.05 -22.08 13.28
C PHE A 56 47.47 -21.62 13.64
N LYS A 57 47.70 -20.32 13.77
CA LYS A 57 48.98 -19.74 14.24
C LYS A 57 48.68 -18.73 15.35
N TYR A 58 49.15 -19.01 16.56
CA TYR A 58 49.09 -18.07 17.67
C TYR A 58 50.52 -17.67 18.04
N ASN A 59 50.84 -16.38 17.90
CA ASN A 59 52.13 -15.82 18.30
C ASN A 59 51.86 -14.53 19.09
N SER A 60 52.13 -14.55 20.39
CA SER A 60 52.31 -13.33 21.20
C SER A 60 53.79 -13.20 21.58
N GLU A 61 54.21 -12.01 22.03
CA GLU A 61 55.60 -11.79 22.46
C GLU A 61 55.94 -12.53 23.78
N SER A 62 54.92 -12.90 24.57
CA SER A 62 55.08 -13.58 25.87
C SER A 62 54.90 -15.11 25.81
N TRP A 63 54.34 -15.66 24.74
CA TRP A 63 54.08 -17.10 24.64
C TRP A 63 54.41 -17.66 23.26
N TYR A 64 55.35 -18.62 23.23
CA TYR A 64 55.80 -19.31 22.04
C TYR A 64 55.33 -20.76 22.05
N LEU A 65 54.47 -21.11 21.09
CA LEU A 65 53.94 -22.46 20.92
C LEU A 65 54.77 -23.23 19.88
N GLN A 66 55.52 -24.24 20.33
CA GLN A 66 56.26 -25.12 19.45
C GLN A 66 55.57 -26.48 19.32
N ARG A 67 55.07 -26.77 18.12
CA ARG A 67 54.37 -28.04 17.81
C ARG A 67 55.33 -29.02 17.18
N PHE A 68 55.22 -30.28 17.59
CA PHE A 68 55.97 -31.40 17.06
C PHE A 68 55.07 -32.29 16.20
N CYS A 69 55.72 -33.02 15.30
CA CYS A 69 55.12 -33.92 14.32
C CYS A 69 54.37 -35.12 14.90
N ASP A 70 54.52 -35.37 16.20
CA ASP A 70 53.98 -36.50 16.96
C ASP A 70 52.78 -36.12 17.83
N ASN A 71 52.11 -35.00 17.50
CA ASN A 71 51.01 -34.40 18.26
C ASN A 71 51.39 -33.82 19.63
N SER A 72 52.69 -33.68 19.93
CA SER A 72 53.15 -32.98 21.14
C SER A 72 53.26 -31.48 20.89
N ALA A 73 52.80 -30.66 21.83
CA ALA A 73 53.01 -29.22 21.81
C ALA A 73 53.68 -28.77 23.11
N VAL A 74 54.74 -27.97 23.01
CA VAL A 74 55.45 -27.41 24.16
C VAL A 74 55.20 -25.91 24.18
N GLY A 75 54.63 -25.43 25.28
CA GLY A 75 54.45 -24.01 25.59
C GLY A 75 55.12 -23.68 26.92
N CYS A 76 55.82 -22.54 26.98
CA CYS A 76 56.48 -22.08 28.20
C CYS A 76 55.53 -21.16 28.98
N ILE A 77 55.17 -21.53 30.20
CA ILE A 77 54.41 -20.65 31.11
C ILE A 77 55.42 -19.86 31.95
N SER A 78 55.71 -18.63 31.54
CA SER A 78 56.55 -17.74 32.34
C SER A 78 55.74 -17.11 33.47
N GLN A 79 56.29 -17.10 34.68
CA GLN A 79 55.77 -16.35 35.84
C GLN A 79 54.38 -16.79 36.36
N GLY A 80 53.88 -17.97 35.99
CA GLY A 80 52.65 -18.54 36.54
C GLY A 80 51.35 -17.87 36.10
N GLN A 81 51.36 -17.08 35.02
CA GLN A 81 50.16 -16.53 34.39
C GLN A 81 49.55 -17.55 33.40
N GLU A 82 48.49 -18.25 33.82
CA GLU A 82 47.78 -19.26 32.99
C GLU A 82 46.68 -18.67 32.08
N ALA A 83 46.37 -17.37 32.21
CA ALA A 83 45.24 -16.76 31.50
C ALA A 83 45.42 -16.78 29.96
N GLU A 84 46.64 -16.55 29.49
CA GLU A 84 46.98 -16.55 28.06
C GLU A 84 46.93 -17.97 27.47
N TYR A 85 47.36 -18.98 28.24
CA TYR A 85 47.26 -20.39 27.86
C TYR A 85 45.80 -20.87 27.70
N ARG A 86 44.92 -20.50 28.63
CA ARG A 86 43.49 -20.88 28.54
C ARG A 86 42.79 -20.24 27.35
N GLY A 87 43.08 -18.96 27.06
CA GLY A 87 42.56 -18.29 25.87
C GLY A 87 42.95 -19.00 24.56
N VAL A 88 44.20 -19.44 24.43
CA VAL A 88 44.65 -20.17 23.22
C VAL A 88 43.99 -21.55 23.08
N VAL A 89 43.73 -22.23 24.21
CA VAL A 89 43.00 -23.50 24.19
C VAL A 89 41.55 -23.29 23.76
N ASP A 90 40.89 -22.23 24.24
CA ASP A 90 39.53 -21.89 23.84
C ASP A 90 39.46 -21.50 22.35
N ASP A 91 40.40 -20.68 21.86
CA ASP A 91 40.52 -20.30 20.45
C ASP A 91 40.79 -21.52 19.54
N PHE A 92 41.57 -22.49 20.01
CA PHE A 92 41.83 -23.74 19.29
C PHE A 92 40.57 -24.62 19.21
N VAL A 93 39.82 -24.72 20.30
CA VAL A 93 38.55 -25.47 20.34
C VAL A 93 37.51 -24.82 19.42
N GLU A 94 37.45 -23.49 19.39
CA GLU A 94 36.56 -22.75 18.48
C GLU A 94 36.98 -22.89 17.01
N TRP A 95 38.28 -22.75 16.70
CA TRP A 95 38.82 -22.97 15.36
C TRP A 95 38.59 -24.40 14.87
N TYR A 96 38.75 -25.40 15.75
CA TYR A 96 38.43 -26.79 15.43
C TYR A 96 36.94 -26.97 15.16
N GLY A 97 36.05 -26.41 15.99
CA GLY A 97 34.59 -26.48 15.81
C GLY A 97 34.11 -25.91 14.48
N GLN A 98 34.67 -24.76 14.07
CA GLN A 98 34.32 -24.11 12.79
C GLN A 98 34.83 -24.90 11.57
N ASN A 99 36.03 -25.49 11.63
CA ASN A 99 36.59 -26.25 10.52
C ASN A 99 36.08 -27.70 10.44
N HIS A 100 35.60 -28.27 11.54
CA HIS A 100 35.00 -29.62 11.57
C HIS A 100 33.60 -29.65 10.92
N GLN A 101 32.85 -28.54 10.94
CA GLN A 101 31.56 -28.45 10.25
C GLN A 101 31.72 -28.45 8.72
N HIS A 102 32.82 -27.89 8.21
CA HIS A 102 33.14 -27.89 6.77
C HIS A 102 33.54 -29.26 6.22
N THR A 103 34.06 -30.16 7.06
CA THR A 103 34.35 -31.56 6.68
C THR A 103 33.16 -32.49 6.87
N ALA A 104 32.32 -32.28 7.90
CA ALA A 104 31.14 -33.11 8.15
C ALA A 104 29.96 -32.85 7.20
N GLN A 105 29.79 -31.65 6.65
CA GLN A 105 28.71 -31.34 5.69
C GLN A 105 28.86 -32.02 4.32
N ARG A 106 30.01 -32.64 4.02
CA ARG A 106 30.20 -33.46 2.81
C ARG A 106 29.84 -34.94 2.98
N GLU A 107 29.56 -35.40 4.20
CA GLU A 107 29.34 -36.83 4.50
C GLU A 107 27.87 -37.16 4.86
N GLN A 108 26.95 -36.19 4.87
CA GLN A 108 25.51 -36.45 5.13
C GLN A 108 24.67 -36.80 3.89
N ASP A 109 25.22 -36.74 2.68
CA ASP A 109 24.48 -37.09 1.44
C ASP A 109 24.60 -38.56 1.02
N GLU A 110 25.37 -39.40 1.71
CA GLU A 110 25.45 -40.84 1.43
C GLU A 110 25.31 -41.65 2.73
N GLY A 111 24.07 -42.04 3.03
CA GLY A 111 23.67 -42.66 4.29
C GLY A 111 24.50 -43.88 4.70
N GLY A 112 25.12 -43.79 5.88
CA GLY A 112 25.79 -44.88 6.60
C GLY A 112 25.73 -44.65 8.12
N ASP A 113 25.57 -45.73 8.88
CA ASP A 113 25.40 -45.74 10.34
C ASP A 113 26.57 -45.12 11.13
N VAL A 114 26.23 -44.42 12.22
CA VAL A 114 27.04 -43.40 12.91
C VAL A 114 28.01 -43.93 13.99
N GLU A 115 28.19 -45.24 14.18
CA GLU A 115 29.03 -45.76 15.29
C GLU A 115 30.06 -46.79 14.82
N SER A 116 31.21 -46.35 14.27
CA SER A 116 32.43 -47.19 14.25
C SER A 116 33.76 -46.49 13.89
N CYS A 117 33.80 -45.26 13.40
CA CYS A 117 35.06 -44.61 13.00
C CYS A 117 35.35 -43.37 13.84
N ALA A 118 35.78 -43.59 15.09
CA ALA A 118 36.32 -42.54 15.93
C ALA A 118 37.69 -42.08 15.38
N SER A 119 37.75 -40.83 14.93
CA SER A 119 38.97 -40.16 14.45
C SER A 119 40.05 -40.05 15.55
N PRO A 120 41.35 -40.05 15.20
CA PRO A 120 42.46 -39.87 16.16
C PRO A 120 42.43 -38.55 16.96
N LEU A 121 41.58 -37.60 16.56
CA LEU A 121 41.43 -36.29 17.22
C LEU A 121 40.49 -36.32 18.44
N LEU A 122 39.59 -37.31 18.56
CA LEU A 122 38.74 -37.49 19.75
C LEU A 122 39.53 -38.04 20.95
N GLN A 123 40.60 -38.80 20.72
CA GLN A 123 41.49 -39.28 21.80
C GLN A 123 42.32 -38.15 22.45
N CYS A 124 42.54 -37.03 21.76
CA CYS A 124 43.19 -35.86 22.37
C CYS A 124 42.29 -35.15 23.39
N GLN A 125 40.96 -35.23 23.26
CA GLN A 125 40.07 -34.50 24.17
C GLN A 125 40.01 -35.13 25.57
N GLU A 126 40.07 -36.46 25.68
CA GLU A 126 40.05 -37.16 26.98
C GLU A 126 41.35 -37.00 27.77
N SER A 127 42.50 -36.90 27.10
CA SER A 127 43.80 -36.74 27.77
C SER A 127 44.00 -35.36 28.39
N TRP A 128 43.51 -34.29 27.77
CA TRP A 128 43.78 -32.91 28.20
C TRP A 128 42.79 -32.41 29.26
N LEU A 129 41.58 -32.96 29.31
CA LEU A 129 40.57 -32.64 30.34
C LEU A 129 40.86 -33.30 31.71
N LEU A 130 41.61 -34.42 31.73
CA LEU A 130 41.93 -35.16 32.96
C LEU A 130 43.09 -34.58 33.78
N ASP A 131 44.06 -33.91 33.14
CA ASP A 131 45.22 -33.31 33.84
C ASP A 131 44.94 -31.93 34.45
N GLY A 132 43.91 -31.22 33.97
CA GLY A 132 43.55 -29.86 34.43
C GLY A 132 42.84 -29.79 35.80
N GLN A 133 42.52 -30.90 36.45
CA GLN A 133 41.76 -30.94 37.70
C GLN A 133 42.54 -31.38 38.95
N LEU A 134 43.85 -31.66 38.86
CA LEU A 134 44.65 -32.11 40.00
C LEU A 134 45.80 -31.14 40.34
N ASN A 135 45.54 -30.36 41.39
CA ASN A 135 46.49 -29.67 42.29
C ASN A 135 46.84 -28.20 42.03
N SER A 136 45.91 -27.34 42.46
CA SER A 136 46.20 -26.05 43.09
C SER A 136 46.84 -26.23 44.48
N LYS A 137 47.94 -25.53 44.81
CA LYS A 137 48.10 -24.68 46.03
C LYS A 137 49.56 -24.23 46.31
N ARG A 138 49.69 -22.89 46.36
CA ARG A 138 50.53 -22.01 47.24
C ARG A 138 52.05 -22.02 47.06
N MET A 139 52.65 -20.87 46.68
CA MET A 139 53.00 -19.66 47.48
C MET A 139 54.06 -20.00 48.56
N SER A 140 55.17 -19.26 48.75
CA SER A 140 55.43 -17.84 48.55
C SER A 140 56.95 -17.53 48.59
N SER A 141 57.28 -16.28 48.24
CA SER A 141 58.36 -15.41 48.76
C SER A 141 59.81 -15.82 48.51
N GLY A 142 60.70 -14.97 48.02
CA GLY A 142 60.60 -13.53 47.73
C GLY A 142 61.92 -12.98 47.17
N GLU A 143 61.79 -11.79 46.57
CA GLU A 143 62.78 -10.69 46.49
C GLU A 143 64.25 -11.00 46.16
N GLU A 144 64.66 -10.61 44.94
CA GLU A 144 66.02 -10.10 44.69
C GLU A 144 65.97 -8.91 43.68
N GLU A 145 66.25 -7.70 44.18
CA GLU A 145 67.15 -6.74 43.55
C GLU A 145 68.41 -6.74 44.46
N ASN A 146 69.66 -6.65 44.04
CA ASN A 146 70.26 -5.81 43.03
C ASN A 146 71.76 -6.17 42.88
N SER A 147 72.38 -5.63 41.83
CA SER A 147 73.83 -5.34 41.66
C SER A 147 74.78 -6.37 41.01
N SER A 148 74.97 -6.15 39.71
CA SER A 148 76.24 -5.88 39.02
C SER A 148 77.47 -6.76 39.27
N GLY A 149 77.85 -7.49 38.22
CA GLY A 149 78.99 -7.06 37.40
C GLY A 149 80.39 -7.61 37.71
N ASN A 150 80.74 -8.64 36.93
CA ASN A 150 81.94 -8.73 36.08
C ASN A 150 82.99 -9.82 36.39
N THR A 151 83.38 -10.47 35.29
CA THR A 151 84.62 -11.20 34.98
C THR A 151 85.03 -12.47 35.73
N GLY A 152 85.27 -13.52 34.93
CA GLY A 152 86.35 -14.48 35.18
C GLY A 152 85.96 -15.95 35.08
N ASP A 153 86.65 -16.68 34.19
CA ASP A 153 86.66 -18.13 34.02
C ASP A 153 86.41 -18.95 35.31
N ALA A 154 85.42 -19.84 35.27
CA ALA A 154 85.41 -21.06 36.06
C ALA A 154 84.54 -22.13 35.38
N VAL A 155 85.14 -23.29 35.11
CA VAL A 155 84.41 -24.55 34.87
C VAL A 155 83.44 -24.76 36.05
N PRO A 156 82.12 -24.96 35.85
CA PRO A 156 81.22 -25.13 36.97
C PRO A 156 81.55 -26.45 37.67
N LYS A 157 81.95 -26.36 38.95
CA LYS A 157 81.85 -27.49 39.88
C LYS A 157 80.40 -27.95 39.86
N VAL A 158 80.18 -29.25 39.70
CA VAL A 158 78.86 -29.87 39.87
C VAL A 158 78.38 -29.55 41.29
N GLU A 159 77.47 -28.59 41.40
CA GLU A 159 76.74 -28.33 42.63
C GLU A 159 75.90 -29.57 42.93
N VAL A 160 76.15 -30.19 44.08
CA VAL A 160 75.30 -31.27 44.58
C VAL A 160 73.91 -30.69 44.79
N TRP A 161 72.93 -31.27 44.09
CA TRP A 161 71.53 -30.80 44.07
C TRP A 161 71.02 -30.60 45.51
N PRO A 162 70.60 -29.38 45.90
CA PRO A 162 70.09 -29.13 47.25
C PRO A 162 68.88 -30.01 47.58
N GLU A 163 68.08 -30.38 46.56
CA GLU A 163 66.97 -31.31 46.70
C GLU A 163 67.41 -32.74 47.01
N LEU A 164 68.59 -33.18 46.55
CA LEU A 164 69.11 -34.52 46.81
C LEU A 164 69.48 -34.67 48.30
N GLU A 165 70.14 -33.67 48.88
CA GLU A 165 70.47 -33.68 50.32
C GLU A 165 69.21 -33.64 51.20
N ARG A 166 68.20 -32.84 50.81
CA ARG A 166 66.90 -32.82 51.48
C ARG A 166 66.20 -34.17 51.38
N ALA A 167 66.17 -34.79 50.20
CA ALA A 167 65.56 -36.10 49.99
C ALA A 167 66.27 -37.19 50.78
N GLU A 168 67.61 -37.16 50.88
CA GLU A 168 68.39 -38.12 51.67
C GLU A 168 68.13 -37.96 53.17
N CYS A 169 68.04 -36.72 53.68
CA CYS A 169 67.65 -36.45 55.08
C CYS A 169 66.24 -36.96 55.41
N PHE A 170 65.25 -36.72 54.53
CA PHE A 170 63.89 -37.25 54.72
C PHE A 170 63.86 -38.78 54.66
N ALA A 171 64.57 -39.39 53.72
CA ALA A 171 64.66 -40.84 53.58
C ALA A 171 65.33 -41.48 54.82
N ARG A 172 66.41 -40.89 55.34
CA ARG A 172 67.05 -41.35 56.60
C ARG A 172 66.13 -41.21 57.80
N GLY A 173 65.43 -40.08 57.93
CA GLY A 173 64.46 -39.86 59.01
C GLY A 173 63.31 -40.88 58.97
N ALA A 174 62.75 -41.13 57.79
CA ALA A 174 61.70 -42.13 57.59
C ALA A 174 62.19 -43.56 57.86
N ALA A 175 63.39 -43.89 57.40
CA ALA A 175 64.01 -45.20 57.62
C ALA A 175 64.30 -45.45 59.10
N LEU A 176 64.80 -44.46 59.85
CA LEU A 176 65.03 -44.56 61.30
C LEU A 176 63.72 -44.74 62.06
N LYS A 177 62.69 -43.95 61.73
CA LYS A 177 61.37 -44.05 62.36
C LYS A 177 60.75 -45.42 62.13
N TRP A 178 60.83 -45.90 60.89
CA TRP A 178 60.38 -47.25 60.52
C TRP A 178 61.19 -48.34 61.25
N ALA A 179 62.52 -48.24 61.25
CA ALA A 179 63.39 -49.21 61.91
C ALA A 179 63.14 -49.26 63.43
N SER A 180 62.94 -48.11 64.08
CA SER A 180 62.60 -48.05 65.52
C SER A 180 61.26 -48.69 65.86
N GLY A 181 60.29 -48.70 64.93
CA GLY A 181 58.97 -49.31 65.13
C GLY A 181 58.89 -50.79 64.75
N VAL A 182 59.83 -51.28 63.94
CA VAL A 182 59.87 -52.68 63.48
C VAL A 182 60.86 -53.53 64.28
N PHE A 183 61.94 -52.92 64.80
CA PHE A 183 62.97 -53.60 65.59
C PHE A 183 62.97 -53.11 67.05
N CYS A 184 61.81 -53.09 67.69
CA CYS A 184 61.64 -52.59 69.07
C CYS A 184 62.20 -53.55 70.13
N ARG A 185 62.31 -54.85 69.80
CA ARG A 185 62.81 -55.90 70.69
C ARG A 185 63.94 -56.71 70.05
N PRO A 186 64.92 -57.21 70.81
CA PRO A 186 66.08 -57.91 70.25
C PRO A 186 65.72 -59.11 69.38
N GLU A 187 64.66 -59.87 69.70
CA GLU A 187 64.27 -61.06 68.92
C GLU A 187 63.80 -60.68 67.50
N GLN A 188 63.33 -59.45 67.28
CA GLN A 188 62.86 -58.99 65.98
C GLN A 188 64.00 -58.68 64.99
N LEU A 189 65.24 -58.52 65.49
CA LEU A 189 66.44 -58.34 64.66
C LEU A 189 66.81 -59.60 63.87
N GLU A 190 66.32 -60.79 64.24
CA GLU A 190 66.52 -62.00 63.44
C GLU A 190 65.95 -61.87 62.02
N ARG A 191 64.90 -61.05 61.86
CA ARG A 191 64.27 -60.77 60.55
C ARG A 191 64.98 -59.68 59.75
N LEU A 192 65.98 -59.00 60.33
CA LEU A 192 66.70 -57.89 59.68
C LEU A 192 67.50 -58.35 58.46
N GLY A 193 68.03 -59.58 58.47
CA GLY A 193 68.69 -60.18 57.31
C GLY A 193 67.74 -60.36 56.12
N GLN A 194 66.48 -60.72 56.37
CA GLN A 194 65.47 -60.88 55.32
C GLN A 194 65.06 -59.52 54.71
N TYR A 195 64.88 -58.49 55.55
CA TYR A 195 64.59 -57.13 55.07
C TYR A 195 65.76 -56.51 54.30
N ARG A 196 67.01 -56.70 54.76
CA ARG A 196 68.20 -56.22 54.03
C ARG A 196 68.32 -56.88 52.66
N LYS A 197 67.99 -58.16 52.54
CA LYS A 197 67.98 -58.91 51.28
C LYS A 197 66.86 -58.44 50.35
N ARG A 198 65.67 -58.15 50.89
CA ARG A 198 64.55 -57.58 50.14
C ARG A 198 64.91 -56.20 49.57
N GLU A 199 65.52 -55.34 50.39
CA GLU A 199 65.82 -53.98 49.94
C GLU A 199 67.03 -53.92 48.99
N SER A 200 68.05 -54.77 49.18
CA SER A 200 69.12 -54.87 48.18
C SER A 200 68.61 -55.39 46.83
N GLN A 201 67.66 -56.33 46.83
CA GLN A 201 67.00 -56.80 45.59
C GLN A 201 66.17 -55.68 44.95
N ARG A 202 65.44 -54.90 45.74
CA ARG A 202 64.67 -53.76 45.23
C ARG A 202 65.57 -52.69 44.62
N THR A 203 66.65 -52.30 45.30
CA THR A 203 67.60 -51.31 44.78
C THR A 203 68.33 -51.81 43.53
N SER A 204 68.72 -53.09 43.49
CA SER A 204 69.35 -53.68 42.29
C SER A 204 68.39 -53.76 41.11
N SER A 205 67.10 -54.05 41.34
CA SER A 205 66.05 -54.02 40.32
C SER A 205 65.78 -52.61 39.79
N ILE A 206 65.77 -51.60 40.67
CA ILE A 206 65.58 -50.21 40.24
C ILE A 206 66.79 -49.73 39.43
N HIS A 207 68.01 -50.07 39.87
CA HIS A 207 69.23 -49.66 39.17
C HIS A 207 69.37 -50.34 37.79
N SER A 208 69.00 -51.63 37.67
CA SER A 208 68.99 -52.30 36.37
C SER A 208 67.94 -51.73 35.42
N ARG A 209 66.76 -51.38 35.92
CA ARG A 209 65.72 -50.67 35.13
C ARG A 209 66.19 -49.30 34.67
N LEU A 210 66.77 -48.49 35.56
CA LEU A 210 67.31 -47.17 35.20
C LEU A 210 68.42 -47.28 34.15
N LYS A 211 69.36 -48.22 34.32
CA LYS A 211 70.43 -48.44 33.34
C LYS A 211 69.86 -48.86 31.98
N SER A 212 68.89 -49.76 31.96
CA SER A 212 68.23 -50.19 30.72
C SER A 212 67.48 -49.06 30.03
N VAL A 213 66.76 -48.22 30.79
CA VAL A 213 65.98 -47.11 30.23
C VAL A 213 66.90 -46.03 29.67
N VAL A 214 67.92 -45.61 30.43
CA VAL A 214 68.88 -44.58 30.00
C VAL A 214 69.68 -45.08 28.79
N GLN A 215 70.09 -46.34 28.78
CA GLN A 215 70.78 -46.93 27.64
C GLN A 215 69.88 -46.93 26.39
N SER A 216 68.61 -47.36 26.51
CA SER A 216 67.68 -47.32 25.37
C SER A 216 67.40 -45.92 24.86
N TYR A 217 67.36 -44.91 25.75
CA TYR A 217 67.18 -43.52 25.37
C TYR A 217 68.38 -42.97 24.62
N LEU A 218 69.60 -43.24 25.10
CA LEU A 218 70.83 -42.82 24.43
C LEU A 218 71.02 -43.51 23.08
N GLU A 219 70.70 -44.81 23.00
CA GLU A 219 70.73 -45.57 21.74
C GLU A 219 69.67 -45.05 20.75
N GLY A 220 68.46 -44.73 21.22
CA GLY A 220 67.40 -44.15 20.39
C GLY A 220 67.75 -42.75 19.86
N VAL A 221 68.33 -41.88 20.69
CA VAL A 221 68.79 -40.54 20.26
C VAL A 221 69.96 -40.66 19.28
N GLY A 222 70.90 -41.55 19.55
CA GLY A 222 72.03 -41.82 18.64
C GLY A 222 71.56 -42.30 17.28
N TRP A 223 70.66 -43.29 17.25
CA TRP A 223 70.09 -43.83 16.02
C TRP A 223 69.29 -42.76 15.24
N GLY A 224 68.49 -41.95 15.94
CA GLY A 224 67.75 -40.84 15.34
C GLY A 224 68.65 -39.79 14.67
N LEU A 225 69.79 -39.45 15.30
CA LEU A 225 70.77 -38.53 14.71
C LEU A 225 71.48 -39.11 13.48
N GLU A 226 71.79 -40.41 13.50
CA GLU A 226 72.40 -41.10 12.35
C GLU A 226 71.43 -41.11 11.16
N GLN A 227 70.17 -41.49 11.39
CA GLN A 227 69.12 -41.50 10.37
C GLN A 227 68.86 -40.10 9.80
N LEU A 228 68.93 -39.06 10.62
CA LEU A 228 68.76 -37.68 10.14
C LEU A 228 69.92 -37.23 9.24
N ARG A 229 71.15 -37.67 9.54
CA ARG A 229 72.32 -37.40 8.70
C ARG A 229 72.24 -38.14 7.36
N GLU A 230 71.81 -39.39 7.40
CA GLU A 230 71.63 -40.25 6.23
C GLU A 230 70.54 -39.70 5.30
N ALA A 231 69.35 -39.39 5.84
CA ALA A 231 68.26 -38.76 5.10
C ALA A 231 68.65 -37.41 4.47
N ARG A 232 69.49 -36.61 5.16
CA ARG A 232 70.01 -35.36 4.58
C ARG A 232 70.98 -35.62 3.41
N GLY A 233 71.75 -36.70 3.47
CA GLY A 233 72.60 -37.15 2.37
C GLY A 233 71.77 -37.57 1.16
N GLU A 234 70.79 -38.45 1.39
CA GLU A 234 69.87 -38.94 0.36
C GLU A 234 69.06 -37.82 -0.29
N LEU A 235 68.52 -36.88 0.48
CA LEU A 235 67.77 -35.73 -0.06
C LEU A 235 68.62 -34.85 -0.98
N ARG A 236 69.91 -34.68 -0.67
CA ARG A 236 70.82 -33.93 -1.56
C ARG A 236 71.07 -34.69 -2.86
N GLU A 237 71.17 -36.01 -2.80
CA GLU A 237 71.31 -36.86 -3.97
C GLU A 237 70.05 -36.92 -4.82
N VAL A 238 68.88 -37.04 -4.21
CA VAL A 238 67.58 -36.98 -4.88
C VAL A 238 67.41 -35.62 -5.55
N SER A 239 67.73 -34.51 -4.87
CA SER A 239 67.62 -33.16 -5.43
C SER A 239 68.53 -32.97 -6.66
N ARG A 240 69.77 -33.48 -6.61
CA ARG A 240 70.69 -33.51 -7.75
C ARG A 240 70.13 -34.35 -8.91
N SER A 241 69.66 -35.56 -8.61
CA SER A 241 69.08 -36.48 -9.60
C SER A 241 67.82 -35.91 -10.25
N LEU A 242 66.98 -35.19 -9.48
CA LEU A 242 65.81 -34.49 -10.00
C LEU A 242 66.20 -33.33 -10.93
N GLY A 243 67.29 -32.63 -10.59
CA GLY A 243 67.87 -31.59 -11.45
C GLY A 243 68.35 -32.17 -12.78
N GLU A 244 69.09 -33.27 -12.74
CA GLU A 244 69.56 -34.00 -13.93
C GLU A 244 68.38 -34.52 -14.77
N ALA A 245 67.40 -35.19 -14.15
CA ALA A 245 66.18 -35.64 -14.82
C ALA A 245 65.35 -34.49 -15.42
N GLY A 246 65.35 -33.32 -14.78
CA GLY A 246 64.69 -32.11 -15.30
C GLY A 246 65.40 -31.49 -16.51
N VAL A 247 66.71 -31.71 -16.67
CA VAL A 247 67.46 -31.34 -17.88
C VAL A 247 67.22 -32.38 -18.98
N GLU A 248 67.27 -33.66 -18.64
CA GLU A 248 67.05 -34.77 -19.57
C GLU A 248 65.61 -34.80 -20.11
N SER A 249 64.60 -34.49 -19.27
CA SER A 249 63.20 -34.31 -19.67
C SER A 249 63.03 -33.16 -20.67
N ARG A 250 63.77 -32.05 -20.49
CA ARG A 250 63.74 -30.93 -21.44
C ARG A 250 64.39 -31.28 -22.78
N GLN A 251 65.47 -32.05 -22.78
CA GLN A 251 66.09 -32.57 -24.00
C GLN A 251 65.19 -33.59 -24.71
N ASN A 252 64.50 -34.46 -23.96
CA ASN A 252 63.52 -35.40 -24.51
C ASN A 252 62.27 -34.69 -25.06
N ALA A 253 61.86 -33.55 -24.50
CA ALA A 253 60.75 -32.76 -25.03
C ALA A 253 61.01 -32.27 -26.47
N GLU A 254 62.25 -31.99 -26.85
CA GLU A 254 62.63 -31.66 -28.23
C GLU A 254 62.50 -32.89 -29.16
N GLY A 255 62.71 -34.10 -28.65
CA GLY A 255 62.49 -35.37 -29.37
C GLY A 255 61.01 -35.77 -29.51
N VAL A 256 60.12 -35.27 -28.65
CA VAL A 256 58.66 -35.55 -28.66
C VAL A 256 57.95 -34.89 -29.85
N LEU A 257 58.52 -33.86 -30.46
CA LEU A 257 57.97 -33.23 -31.69
C LEU A 257 57.81 -34.24 -32.85
N VAL A 258 58.63 -35.29 -32.90
CA VAL A 258 58.51 -36.36 -33.91
C VAL A 258 57.27 -37.23 -33.68
N LEU A 259 56.79 -37.33 -32.44
CA LEU A 259 55.59 -38.10 -32.04
C LEU A 259 54.27 -37.35 -32.25
N ASP A 260 54.31 -36.05 -32.58
CA ASP A 260 53.09 -35.30 -32.92
C ASP A 260 52.42 -35.88 -34.17
N THR A 261 53.20 -36.38 -35.14
CA THR A 261 52.66 -37.10 -36.32
C THR A 261 51.90 -38.39 -35.92
N LEU A 262 52.34 -39.07 -34.87
CA LEU A 262 51.69 -40.27 -34.32
C LEU A 262 50.42 -39.90 -33.55
N ARG A 263 50.41 -38.76 -32.86
CA ARG A 263 49.22 -38.20 -32.20
C ARG A 263 48.17 -37.75 -33.20
N GLU A 264 48.58 -37.07 -34.27
CA GLU A 264 47.72 -36.66 -35.38
C GLU A 264 47.12 -37.86 -36.10
N THR A 265 47.92 -38.87 -36.44
CA THR A 265 47.42 -40.10 -37.09
C THR A 265 46.48 -40.91 -36.17
N ALA A 266 46.75 -40.97 -34.87
CA ALA A 266 45.83 -41.57 -33.91
C ALA A 266 44.51 -40.78 -33.77
N GLY A 267 44.58 -39.44 -33.83
CA GLY A 267 43.40 -38.57 -33.90
C GLY A 267 42.56 -38.83 -35.15
N ASN A 268 43.20 -38.87 -36.31
CA ASN A 268 42.55 -39.17 -37.60
C ASN A 268 41.90 -40.56 -37.60
N TYR A 269 42.56 -41.57 -37.03
CA TYR A 269 41.99 -42.92 -36.90
C TYR A 269 40.75 -42.94 -35.99
N ARG A 270 40.77 -42.22 -34.86
CA ARG A 270 39.59 -42.08 -33.98
C ARG A 270 38.43 -41.38 -34.68
N GLN A 271 38.72 -40.32 -35.44
CA GLN A 271 37.70 -39.60 -36.24
C GLN A 271 37.10 -40.50 -37.33
N LEU A 272 37.92 -41.24 -38.06
CA LEU A 272 37.47 -42.19 -39.08
C LEU A 272 36.63 -43.33 -38.48
N LEU A 273 37.04 -43.86 -37.33
CA LEU A 273 36.29 -44.90 -36.62
C LEU A 273 34.94 -44.39 -36.12
N ALA A 274 34.88 -43.15 -35.60
CA ALA A 274 33.64 -42.49 -35.23
C ALA A 274 32.73 -42.26 -36.45
N ALA A 275 33.29 -41.83 -37.59
CA ALA A 275 32.51 -41.63 -38.82
C ALA A 275 31.94 -42.96 -39.37
N VAL A 276 32.75 -44.02 -39.44
CA VAL A 276 32.34 -45.35 -39.94
C VAL A 276 31.28 -45.99 -39.04
N SER A 277 31.44 -45.88 -37.72
CA SER A 277 30.46 -46.43 -36.76
C SER A 277 29.10 -45.71 -36.82
N ASN A 278 29.07 -44.42 -37.15
CA ASN A 278 27.83 -43.65 -37.30
C ASN A 278 27.21 -43.72 -38.70
N LEU A 279 27.93 -44.17 -39.72
CA LEU A 279 27.51 -44.17 -41.13
C LEU A 279 26.15 -44.87 -41.39
N PRO A 280 25.85 -46.04 -40.79
CA PRO A 280 24.53 -46.66 -40.96
C PRO A 280 23.37 -45.80 -40.42
N ARG A 281 23.61 -45.07 -39.32
CA ARG A 281 22.61 -44.17 -38.72
C ARG A 281 22.45 -42.91 -39.56
N LEU A 282 23.56 -42.32 -40.00
CA LEU A 282 23.56 -41.11 -40.83
C LEU A 282 22.77 -41.32 -42.13
N TYR A 283 22.94 -42.46 -42.82
CA TYR A 283 22.19 -42.76 -44.05
C TYR A 283 20.67 -42.76 -43.85
N SER A 284 20.19 -43.11 -42.65
CA SER A 284 18.76 -43.16 -42.33
C SER A 284 18.14 -41.79 -42.00
N VAL A 285 18.95 -40.77 -41.66
CA VAL A 285 18.47 -39.47 -41.15
C VAL A 285 17.47 -38.79 -42.10
N PRO A 286 17.71 -38.65 -43.42
CA PRO A 286 16.74 -37.98 -44.29
C PRO A 286 15.40 -38.71 -44.37
N GLY A 287 15.40 -40.05 -44.32
CA GLY A 287 14.19 -40.87 -44.33
C GLY A 287 13.39 -40.71 -43.05
N VAL A 288 14.05 -40.78 -41.89
CA VAL A 288 13.42 -40.58 -40.58
C VAL A 288 12.89 -39.16 -40.43
N VAL A 289 13.59 -38.15 -40.94
CA VAL A 289 13.11 -36.75 -40.95
C VAL A 289 11.79 -36.64 -41.72
N LEU A 290 11.72 -37.17 -42.95
CA LEU A 290 10.50 -37.13 -43.77
C LEU A 290 9.34 -37.92 -43.14
N GLU A 291 9.62 -39.08 -42.55
CA GLU A 291 8.62 -39.86 -41.82
C GLU A 291 8.08 -39.07 -40.62
N THR A 292 8.96 -38.42 -39.86
CA THR A 292 8.60 -37.59 -38.71
C THR A 292 7.77 -36.38 -39.14
N GLU A 293 8.09 -35.73 -40.27
CA GLU A 293 7.31 -34.61 -40.82
C GLU A 293 5.87 -35.04 -41.10
N ARG A 294 5.66 -36.21 -41.72
CA ARG A 294 4.32 -36.79 -41.95
C ARG A 294 3.57 -37.11 -40.66
N LEU A 295 4.27 -37.58 -39.63
CA LEU A 295 3.67 -37.84 -38.32
C LEU A 295 3.22 -36.55 -37.62
N VAL A 296 4.00 -35.47 -37.75
CA VAL A 296 3.62 -34.13 -37.27
C VAL A 296 2.38 -33.62 -38.02
N GLU A 297 2.37 -33.71 -39.35
CA GLU A 297 1.24 -33.27 -40.19
C GLU A 297 -0.06 -34.04 -39.87
N SER A 298 0.05 -35.35 -39.62
CA SER A 298 -1.07 -36.21 -39.23
C SER A 298 -1.45 -36.14 -37.74
N ARG A 299 -0.84 -35.22 -36.97
CA ARG A 299 -1.08 -35.01 -35.53
C ARG A 299 -0.84 -36.25 -34.65
N ARG A 300 0.02 -37.18 -35.07
CA ARG A 300 0.48 -38.31 -34.25
C ARG A 300 1.66 -37.89 -33.38
N LEU A 301 1.41 -36.93 -32.50
CA LEU A 301 2.45 -36.15 -31.81
C LEU A 301 3.41 -36.99 -30.97
N LEU A 302 2.93 -38.04 -30.28
CA LEU A 302 3.78 -38.89 -29.44
C LEU A 302 4.80 -39.70 -30.26
N GLU A 303 4.37 -40.20 -31.42
CA GLU A 303 5.24 -40.96 -32.32
C GLU A 303 6.23 -40.03 -33.01
N ALA A 304 5.75 -38.86 -33.47
CA ALA A 304 6.60 -37.82 -34.03
C ALA A 304 7.69 -37.38 -33.03
N HIS A 305 7.32 -37.15 -31.77
CA HIS A 305 8.27 -36.82 -30.71
C HIS A 305 9.29 -37.93 -30.47
N ALA A 306 8.86 -39.20 -30.42
CA ALA A 306 9.78 -40.31 -30.20
C ALA A 306 10.86 -40.37 -31.30
N ARG A 307 10.47 -40.19 -32.58
CA ARG A 307 11.40 -40.11 -33.70
C ARG A 307 12.28 -38.88 -33.65
N LEU A 308 11.73 -37.74 -33.25
CA LEU A 308 12.50 -36.50 -33.08
C LEU A 308 13.58 -36.66 -31.99
N MET A 309 13.25 -37.29 -30.87
CA MET A 309 14.20 -37.60 -29.80
C MET A 309 15.33 -38.53 -30.26
N GLU A 310 15.03 -39.52 -31.10
CA GLU A 310 16.05 -40.37 -31.71
C GLU A 310 17.01 -39.54 -32.58
N LEU A 311 16.47 -38.65 -33.40
CA LEU A 311 17.26 -37.75 -34.26
C LEU A 311 18.12 -36.77 -33.46
N GLU A 312 17.57 -36.13 -32.43
CA GLU A 312 18.31 -35.22 -31.54
C GLU A 312 19.43 -35.98 -30.81
N ARG A 313 19.13 -37.17 -30.28
CA ARG A 313 20.16 -38.01 -29.63
C ARG A 313 21.27 -38.37 -30.59
N TRP A 314 20.97 -38.70 -31.85
CA TRP A 314 21.99 -38.99 -32.85
C TRP A 314 22.83 -37.77 -33.18
N GLN A 315 22.20 -36.60 -33.34
CA GLN A 315 22.90 -35.34 -33.57
C GLN A 315 23.86 -35.02 -32.41
N ASP A 316 23.37 -35.12 -31.18
CA ASP A 316 24.14 -34.80 -29.98
C ASP A 316 25.28 -35.79 -29.72
N GLU A 317 25.08 -37.07 -30.03
CA GLU A 317 26.11 -38.10 -29.91
C GLU A 317 27.22 -37.90 -30.96
N VAL A 318 26.84 -37.59 -32.20
CA VAL A 318 27.82 -37.27 -33.27
C VAL A 318 28.62 -36.02 -32.90
N LEU A 319 27.95 -34.96 -32.44
CA LEU A 319 28.61 -33.73 -32.01
C LEU A 319 29.58 -33.97 -30.84
N TRP A 320 29.15 -34.78 -29.87
CA TRP A 320 29.96 -35.15 -28.71
C TRP A 320 31.18 -35.99 -29.07
N GLN A 321 31.04 -36.98 -29.96
CA GLN A 321 32.15 -37.82 -30.41
C GLN A 321 33.20 -37.03 -31.20
N ILE A 322 32.77 -36.07 -32.02
CA ILE A 322 33.68 -35.18 -32.75
C ILE A 322 34.42 -34.24 -31.77
N GLN A 323 33.73 -33.72 -30.75
CA GLN A 323 34.36 -32.92 -29.68
C GLN A 323 35.42 -33.69 -28.90
N GLN A 324 35.20 -34.97 -28.61
CA GLN A 324 36.20 -35.80 -27.93
C GLN A 324 37.40 -36.16 -28.81
N ALA A 325 37.19 -36.32 -30.11
CA ALA A 325 38.25 -36.69 -31.05
C ALA A 325 39.21 -35.54 -31.36
N GLY A 326 38.73 -34.28 -31.34
CA GLY A 326 39.54 -33.08 -31.49
C GLY A 326 40.07 -32.59 -30.14
N GLY A 327 41.30 -32.93 -29.77
CA GLY A 327 41.92 -32.59 -28.48
C GLY A 327 42.10 -31.10 -28.15
N ALA A 328 41.53 -30.19 -28.97
CA ALA A 328 41.52 -28.75 -28.76
C ALA A 328 40.26 -28.11 -29.42
N GLY A 329 39.06 -28.46 -28.95
CA GLY A 329 37.80 -27.85 -29.41
C GLY A 329 37.39 -28.23 -30.84
N LEU A 330 36.10 -28.09 -31.14
CA LEU A 330 35.57 -28.31 -32.50
C LEU A 330 36.11 -27.25 -33.45
N ALA A 331 36.58 -27.65 -34.64
CA ALA A 331 36.69 -26.73 -35.75
C ALA A 331 35.28 -26.26 -36.14
N PRO A 332 35.03 -24.94 -36.29
CA PRO A 332 33.69 -24.40 -36.57
C PRO A 332 33.09 -24.92 -37.89
N GLN A 333 33.92 -25.44 -38.80
CA GLN A 333 33.49 -26.05 -40.05
C GLN A 333 32.83 -27.42 -39.85
N ASP A 334 33.35 -28.25 -38.93
CA ASP A 334 32.81 -29.59 -38.65
C ASP A 334 31.47 -29.51 -37.91
N GLU A 335 31.36 -28.57 -36.98
CA GLU A 335 30.10 -28.26 -36.31
C GLU A 335 29.05 -27.75 -37.30
N ALA A 336 29.43 -26.87 -38.25
CA ALA A 336 28.53 -26.37 -39.28
C ALA A 336 28.05 -27.49 -40.23
N LEU A 337 28.91 -28.45 -40.56
CA LEU A 337 28.56 -29.59 -41.41
C LEU A 337 27.52 -30.50 -40.74
N VAL A 338 27.74 -30.86 -39.48
CA VAL A 338 26.78 -31.67 -38.69
C VAL A 338 25.46 -30.91 -38.55
N ARG A 339 25.49 -29.62 -38.22
CA ARG A 339 24.27 -28.79 -38.15
C ARG A 339 23.55 -28.67 -39.49
N GLY A 340 24.29 -28.59 -40.61
CA GLY A 340 23.73 -28.57 -41.95
C GLY A 340 23.00 -29.86 -42.31
N TYR A 341 23.63 -31.01 -42.02
CA TYR A 341 23.05 -32.33 -42.29
C TYR A 341 21.79 -32.60 -41.45
N PHE A 342 21.82 -32.23 -40.17
CA PHE A 342 20.69 -32.35 -39.25
C PHE A 342 19.74 -31.15 -39.26
N SER A 343 19.81 -30.26 -40.26
CA SER A 343 18.97 -29.06 -40.32
C SER A 343 17.45 -29.35 -40.35
N GLY A 344 17.06 -30.55 -40.77
CA GLY A 344 15.67 -31.03 -40.69
C GLY A 344 15.14 -31.17 -39.27
N VAL A 345 16.01 -31.47 -38.29
CA VAL A 345 15.63 -31.64 -36.88
C VAL A 345 15.07 -30.35 -36.30
N GLY A 346 15.72 -29.21 -36.56
CA GLY A 346 15.22 -27.91 -36.10
C GLY A 346 13.82 -27.58 -36.64
N ARG A 347 13.58 -27.83 -37.93
CA ARG A 347 12.25 -27.63 -38.55
C ARG A 347 11.19 -28.56 -37.96
N LEU A 348 11.57 -29.80 -37.63
CA LEU A 348 10.69 -30.76 -36.97
C LEU A 348 10.30 -30.33 -35.57
N VAL A 349 11.25 -29.81 -34.78
CA VAL A 349 10.99 -29.22 -33.46
C VAL A 349 9.96 -28.11 -33.58
N GLU A 350 10.16 -27.16 -34.50
CA GLU A 350 9.23 -26.05 -34.72
C GLU A 350 7.86 -26.53 -35.23
N GLY A 351 7.83 -27.51 -36.13
CA GLY A 351 6.60 -28.12 -36.64
C GLY A 351 5.80 -28.83 -35.55
N LEU A 352 6.49 -29.65 -34.76
CA LEU A 352 5.90 -30.35 -33.61
C LEU A 352 5.37 -29.35 -32.59
N GLY A 353 6.16 -28.34 -32.24
CA GLY A 353 5.76 -27.25 -31.35
C GLY A 353 4.51 -26.53 -31.83
N ARG A 354 4.43 -26.16 -33.12
CA ARG A 354 3.23 -25.53 -33.70
C ARG A 354 1.97 -26.39 -33.53
N GLN A 355 2.04 -27.69 -33.81
CA GLN A 355 0.89 -28.59 -33.62
C GLN A 355 0.55 -28.77 -32.14
N LEU A 356 1.56 -28.88 -31.27
CA LEU A 356 1.41 -28.98 -29.83
C LEU A 356 0.63 -27.77 -29.27
N TRP A 357 1.05 -26.55 -29.62
CA TRP A 357 0.40 -25.31 -29.18
C TRP A 357 -0.99 -25.14 -29.78
N SER A 358 -1.23 -25.60 -31.01
CA SER A 358 -2.59 -25.64 -31.59
C SER A 358 -3.53 -26.54 -30.79
N VAL A 359 -3.04 -27.70 -30.34
CA VAL A 359 -3.81 -28.63 -29.48
C VAL A 359 -4.07 -28.01 -28.11
N VAL A 360 -3.05 -27.44 -27.46
CA VAL A 360 -3.18 -26.78 -26.15
C VAL A 360 -4.14 -25.59 -26.24
N GLY A 361 -4.04 -24.75 -27.26
CA GLY A 361 -4.95 -23.62 -27.46
C GLY A 361 -6.41 -24.05 -27.73
N SER A 362 -6.63 -25.30 -28.13
CA SER A 362 -7.96 -25.89 -28.35
C SER A 362 -8.43 -26.75 -27.16
N ALA A 363 -7.77 -26.66 -26.00
CA ALA A 363 -8.01 -27.55 -24.85
C ALA A 363 -9.48 -27.63 -24.41
N LEU A 364 -10.18 -26.50 -24.33
CA LEU A 364 -11.60 -26.47 -23.93
C LEU A 364 -12.51 -27.26 -24.88
N VAL A 365 -12.28 -27.13 -26.20
CA VAL A 365 -13.05 -27.86 -27.22
C VAL A 365 -12.74 -29.35 -27.15
N LEU A 366 -11.47 -29.70 -26.95
CA LEU A 366 -11.03 -31.09 -26.82
C LEU A 366 -11.55 -31.74 -25.53
N ALA A 367 -11.65 -31.00 -24.42
CA ALA A 367 -12.17 -31.51 -23.16
C ALA A 367 -13.60 -32.08 -23.30
N GLY A 368 -14.45 -31.39 -24.07
CA GLY A 368 -15.83 -31.81 -24.31
C GLY A 368 -16.00 -32.91 -25.38
N GLN A 369 -14.98 -33.17 -26.21
CA GLN A 369 -15.06 -34.13 -27.32
C GLN A 369 -14.17 -35.35 -27.07
N ASN A 370 -12.85 -35.14 -27.03
CA ASN A 370 -11.84 -36.16 -26.80
C ASN A 370 -10.57 -35.51 -26.21
N PRO A 371 -10.25 -35.72 -24.92
CA PRO A 371 -9.09 -35.11 -24.28
C PRO A 371 -7.76 -35.79 -24.63
N THR A 372 -7.77 -36.92 -25.34
CA THR A 372 -6.56 -37.71 -25.66
C THR A 372 -5.44 -36.90 -26.35
N PRO A 373 -5.72 -36.04 -27.36
CA PRO A 373 -4.68 -35.22 -27.97
C PRO A 373 -4.08 -34.22 -26.99
N PHE A 374 -4.89 -33.65 -26.09
CA PHE A 374 -4.42 -32.73 -25.06
C PHE A 374 -3.52 -33.44 -24.04
N VAL A 375 -3.93 -34.61 -23.52
CA VAL A 375 -3.09 -35.44 -22.64
C VAL A 375 -1.79 -35.84 -23.33
N SER A 376 -1.85 -36.16 -24.63
CA SER A 376 -0.66 -36.46 -25.44
C SER A 376 0.30 -35.26 -25.48
N ALA A 377 -0.22 -34.04 -25.64
CA ALA A 377 0.58 -32.83 -25.62
C ALA A 377 1.22 -32.59 -24.23
N VAL A 378 0.46 -32.77 -23.14
CA VAL A 378 0.98 -32.62 -21.77
C VAL A 378 2.08 -33.63 -21.48
N ARG A 379 1.92 -34.89 -21.91
CA ARG A 379 2.95 -35.94 -21.76
C ARG A 379 4.24 -35.59 -22.49
N ILE A 380 4.14 -34.93 -23.64
CA ILE A 380 5.29 -34.43 -24.40
C ILE A 380 5.99 -33.33 -23.61
N VAL A 381 5.23 -32.34 -23.10
CA VAL A 381 5.79 -31.25 -22.27
C VAL A 381 6.53 -31.81 -21.05
N GLU A 382 5.93 -32.74 -20.30
CA GLU A 382 6.56 -33.34 -19.11
C GLU A 382 7.82 -34.12 -19.44
N ARG A 383 7.84 -34.84 -20.58
CA ARG A 383 9.03 -35.55 -21.04
C ARG A 383 10.17 -34.58 -21.35
N GLU A 384 9.86 -33.51 -22.07
CA GLU A 384 10.84 -32.49 -22.45
C GLU A 384 11.41 -31.75 -21.23
N GLU A 385 10.57 -31.41 -20.25
CA GLU A 385 11.02 -30.79 -18.98
C GLU A 385 11.86 -31.76 -18.13
N ALA A 386 11.50 -33.06 -18.10
CA ALA A 386 12.29 -34.07 -17.40
C ALA A 386 13.66 -34.28 -18.06
N LEU A 387 13.73 -34.25 -19.39
CA LEU A 387 14.98 -34.31 -20.15
C LEU A 387 15.86 -33.09 -19.87
N ASP A 388 15.28 -31.89 -19.90
CA ASP A 388 15.99 -30.65 -19.57
C ASP A 388 16.56 -30.69 -18.14
N ARG A 389 15.77 -31.19 -17.18
CA ARG A 389 16.22 -31.35 -15.78
C ARG A 389 17.39 -32.32 -15.66
N ALA A 390 17.28 -33.50 -16.27
CA ALA A 390 18.34 -34.52 -16.25
C ALA A 390 19.64 -34.00 -16.89
N LEU A 391 19.55 -33.23 -17.98
CA LEU A 391 20.72 -32.59 -18.62
C LEU A 391 21.39 -31.55 -17.72
N LEU A 392 20.60 -30.81 -16.93
CA LEU A 392 21.12 -29.80 -15.99
C LEU A 392 21.75 -30.44 -14.75
N GLU A 393 21.11 -31.45 -14.16
CA GLU A 393 21.60 -32.19 -12.98
C GLU A 393 22.90 -32.94 -13.28
N GLY A 394 23.00 -33.60 -14.44
CA GLY A 394 24.20 -34.31 -14.87
C GLY A 394 25.44 -33.41 -15.02
N ARG A 395 25.26 -32.09 -15.07
CA ARG A 395 26.35 -31.10 -15.12
C ARG A 395 26.91 -30.75 -13.73
N GLY A 396 26.08 -30.84 -12.69
CA GLY A 396 26.49 -30.59 -11.30
C GLY A 396 27.49 -31.63 -10.77
N ALA A 397 27.49 -32.83 -11.35
CA ALA A 397 28.35 -33.95 -10.98
C ALA A 397 29.71 -33.99 -11.71
N GLY A 398 30.19 -32.87 -12.28
CA GLY A 398 31.51 -32.79 -12.91
C GLY A 398 31.59 -33.26 -14.37
N SER A 399 30.45 -33.43 -15.06
CA SER A 399 30.42 -33.76 -16.49
C SER A 399 30.85 -32.59 -17.37
N ALA A 400 31.84 -32.82 -18.24
CA ALA A 400 32.31 -31.85 -19.23
C ALA A 400 31.45 -31.77 -20.51
N ARG A 401 30.29 -32.46 -20.57
CA ARG A 401 29.43 -32.47 -21.76
C ARG A 401 28.70 -31.13 -21.92
N PRO A 402 28.83 -30.43 -23.07
CA PRO A 402 28.08 -29.20 -23.32
C PRO A 402 26.58 -29.50 -23.50
N LEU A 403 25.74 -28.54 -23.10
CA LEU A 403 24.29 -28.63 -23.32
C LEU A 403 24.00 -28.64 -24.83
N PRO A 404 23.09 -29.52 -25.29
CA PRO A 404 22.63 -29.49 -26.68
C PRO A 404 22.10 -28.11 -27.08
N PRO A 405 22.30 -27.68 -28.33
CA PRO A 405 21.82 -26.39 -28.79
C PRO A 405 20.29 -26.31 -28.70
N GLY A 406 19.77 -25.23 -28.09
CA GLY A 406 18.33 -25.03 -27.91
C GLY A 406 17.73 -25.64 -26.64
N ARG A 407 18.56 -26.15 -25.72
CA ARG A 407 18.18 -26.63 -24.39
C ARG A 407 18.61 -25.64 -23.29
N PRO A 408 17.83 -25.45 -22.20
CA PRO A 408 16.50 -26.03 -21.96
C PRO A 408 15.41 -25.37 -22.82
N ARG A 409 14.38 -26.12 -23.19
CA ARG A 409 13.28 -25.68 -24.05
C ARG A 409 12.18 -24.90 -23.31
N ARG A 410 11.98 -25.17 -22.01
CA ARG A 410 10.95 -24.53 -21.17
C ARG A 410 9.53 -24.62 -21.75
N TRP A 411 9.18 -25.78 -22.29
CA TRP A 411 7.88 -26.01 -22.92
C TRP A 411 6.71 -25.91 -21.96
N ARG A 412 6.92 -26.12 -20.65
CA ARG A 412 5.88 -25.89 -19.65
C ARG A 412 5.54 -24.40 -19.49
N GLU A 413 6.54 -23.52 -19.58
CA GLU A 413 6.30 -22.07 -19.59
C GLU A 413 5.47 -21.69 -20.83
N ARG A 414 5.85 -22.19 -22.01
CA ARG A 414 5.09 -21.95 -23.25
C ARG A 414 3.68 -22.53 -23.21
N PHE A 415 3.48 -23.69 -22.58
CA PHE A 415 2.15 -24.28 -22.36
C PHE A 415 1.21 -23.31 -21.64
N PHE A 416 1.66 -22.73 -20.52
CA PHE A 416 0.83 -21.77 -19.77
C PHE A 416 0.61 -20.47 -20.54
N GLN A 417 1.61 -19.99 -21.29
CA GLN A 417 1.43 -18.84 -22.19
C GLN A 417 0.34 -19.10 -23.24
N VAL A 418 0.33 -20.27 -23.87
CA VAL A 418 -0.69 -20.64 -24.87
C VAL A 418 -2.07 -20.76 -24.25
N MET A 419 -2.16 -21.32 -23.03
CA MET A 419 -3.43 -21.37 -22.28
C MET A 419 -3.94 -19.96 -21.95
N GLU A 420 -3.06 -19.04 -21.55
CA GLU A 420 -3.40 -17.63 -21.30
C GLU A 420 -3.82 -16.91 -22.59
N GLU A 421 -3.08 -17.10 -23.70
CA GLU A 421 -3.44 -16.58 -25.03
C GLU A 421 -4.84 -17.06 -25.46
N ALA A 422 -5.15 -18.34 -25.23
CA ALA A 422 -6.46 -18.93 -25.52
C ALA A 422 -7.58 -18.36 -24.63
N ALA A 423 -7.34 -18.20 -23.32
CA ALA A 423 -8.29 -17.56 -22.40
C ALA A 423 -8.58 -16.11 -22.81
N CYS A 424 -7.54 -15.34 -23.15
CA CYS A 424 -7.69 -13.97 -23.64
C CYS A 424 -8.42 -13.91 -24.99
N ALA A 425 -8.17 -14.86 -25.91
CA ALA A 425 -8.89 -14.94 -27.17
C ALA A 425 -10.39 -15.21 -26.93
N ARG A 426 -10.74 -16.06 -25.96
CA ARG A 426 -12.13 -16.33 -25.56
C ARG A 426 -12.82 -15.06 -25.07
N VAL A 427 -12.21 -14.34 -24.12
CA VAL A 427 -12.73 -13.07 -23.60
C VAL A 427 -12.94 -12.03 -24.72
N ARG A 428 -12.00 -11.92 -25.67
CA ARG A 428 -12.13 -11.03 -26.84
C ARG A 428 -13.18 -11.50 -27.86
N SER A 429 -13.41 -12.81 -27.96
CA SER A 429 -14.33 -13.41 -28.94
C SER A 429 -15.80 -13.26 -28.57
N VAL A 430 -16.10 -12.95 -27.29
CA VAL A 430 -17.43 -12.49 -26.87
C VAL A 430 -17.65 -11.11 -27.53
N SER A 431 -18.16 -11.13 -28.76
CA SER A 431 -18.01 -10.04 -29.73
C SER A 431 -19.07 -8.93 -29.62
N TYR A 432 -18.56 -7.71 -29.36
CA TYR A 432 -18.72 -6.38 -29.98
C TYR A 432 -20.02 -5.88 -30.62
N LEU A 433 -21.05 -6.68 -30.93
CA LEU A 433 -22.22 -6.13 -31.64
C LEU A 433 -23.02 -5.13 -30.79
N HIS A 434 -22.85 -5.16 -29.47
CA HIS A 434 -23.50 -4.21 -28.56
C HIS A 434 -22.59 -3.85 -27.37
N THR A 435 -21.38 -3.33 -27.59
CA THR A 435 -20.52 -2.88 -26.46
C THR A 435 -20.86 -1.48 -25.92
N ARG A 436 -21.95 -0.88 -26.40
CA ARG A 436 -22.45 0.43 -25.96
C ARG A 436 -23.95 0.42 -25.71
N GLY A 437 -24.40 1.35 -24.90
CA GLY A 437 -25.75 1.50 -24.39
C GLY A 437 -26.23 0.24 -23.66
N PRO A 438 -27.48 -0.21 -23.87
CA PRO A 438 -28.04 -1.39 -23.19
C PRO A 438 -27.28 -2.68 -23.49
N GLY A 439 -26.51 -2.69 -24.58
CA GLY A 439 -25.66 -3.80 -24.96
C GLY A 439 -24.54 -4.14 -23.98
N LEU A 440 -24.00 -3.13 -23.28
CA LEU A 440 -22.86 -3.32 -22.38
C LEU A 440 -23.21 -4.28 -21.23
N ALA A 441 -24.44 -4.21 -20.73
CA ALA A 441 -24.94 -5.14 -19.71
C ALA A 441 -24.98 -6.58 -20.25
N SER A 442 -25.50 -6.78 -21.47
CA SER A 442 -25.52 -8.09 -22.12
C SER A 442 -24.11 -8.62 -22.41
N HIS A 443 -23.18 -7.75 -22.79
CA HIS A 443 -21.77 -8.09 -22.99
C HIS A 443 -21.11 -8.58 -21.70
N LEU A 444 -21.29 -7.84 -20.59
CA LEU A 444 -20.75 -8.23 -19.28
C LEU A 444 -21.38 -9.53 -18.76
N ALA A 445 -22.68 -9.75 -18.98
CA ALA A 445 -23.34 -11.00 -18.64
C ALA A 445 -22.82 -12.19 -19.50
N ALA A 446 -22.60 -11.97 -20.80
CA ALA A 446 -22.02 -12.98 -21.68
C ALA A 446 -20.58 -13.34 -21.27
N LEU A 447 -19.78 -12.35 -20.84
CA LEU A 447 -18.46 -12.58 -20.26
C LEU A 447 -18.53 -13.40 -18.97
N GLN A 448 -19.44 -13.05 -18.05
CA GLN A 448 -19.66 -13.81 -16.82
C GLN A 448 -19.97 -15.28 -17.13
N HIS A 449 -20.98 -15.54 -17.98
CA HIS A 449 -21.37 -16.91 -18.34
C HIS A 449 -20.28 -17.66 -19.09
N GLY A 450 -19.59 -17.01 -20.04
CA GLY A 450 -18.51 -17.62 -20.81
C GLY A 450 -17.33 -18.03 -19.94
N ILE A 451 -16.89 -17.14 -19.04
CA ILE A 451 -15.75 -17.41 -18.15
C ILE A 451 -16.08 -18.51 -17.15
N MET A 452 -17.26 -18.47 -16.53
CA MET A 452 -17.67 -19.52 -15.58
C MET A 452 -17.84 -20.88 -16.27
N GLY A 453 -18.35 -20.90 -17.51
CA GLY A 453 -18.43 -22.13 -18.31
C GLY A 453 -17.05 -22.70 -18.64
N ASP A 454 -16.10 -21.85 -19.03
CA ASP A 454 -14.73 -22.24 -19.30
C ASP A 454 -14.03 -22.74 -18.02
N LEU A 455 -14.18 -22.04 -16.90
CA LEU A 455 -13.62 -22.44 -15.59
C LEU A 455 -14.16 -23.79 -15.12
N ASN A 456 -15.46 -24.03 -15.26
CA ASN A 456 -16.04 -25.33 -14.92
C ASN A 456 -15.47 -26.45 -15.79
N THR A 457 -15.28 -26.19 -17.09
CA THR A 457 -14.66 -27.16 -18.02
C THR A 457 -13.21 -27.44 -17.62
N VAL A 458 -12.44 -26.42 -17.27
CA VAL A 458 -11.05 -26.58 -16.83
C VAL A 458 -10.99 -27.36 -15.53
N ARG A 459 -11.78 -26.95 -14.53
CA ARG A 459 -11.79 -27.53 -13.18
C ARG A 459 -12.21 -28.99 -13.18
N TYR A 460 -13.31 -29.32 -13.86
CA TYR A 460 -13.90 -30.66 -13.76
C TYR A 460 -13.42 -31.64 -14.84
N LEU A 461 -12.82 -31.17 -15.95
CA LEU A 461 -12.33 -32.04 -17.02
C LEU A 461 -10.82 -31.94 -17.24
N LEU A 462 -10.28 -30.73 -17.44
CA LEU A 462 -8.87 -30.56 -17.82
C LEU A 462 -7.90 -30.68 -16.64
N GLU A 463 -8.29 -30.32 -15.42
CA GLU A 463 -7.46 -30.47 -14.22
C GLU A 463 -7.02 -31.92 -14.03
N HIS A 464 -7.90 -32.88 -14.36
CA HIS A 464 -7.59 -34.32 -14.30
C HIS A 464 -6.74 -34.82 -15.46
N CYS A 465 -6.51 -34.00 -16.50
CA CYS A 465 -5.69 -34.34 -17.66
C CYS A 465 -4.23 -33.90 -17.51
N VAL A 466 -3.90 -33.13 -16.47
CA VAL A 466 -2.55 -32.62 -16.19
C VAL A 466 -2.01 -33.15 -14.86
N PRO A 467 -0.69 -33.12 -14.63
CA PRO A 467 -0.12 -33.39 -13.31
C PRO A 467 -0.63 -32.41 -12.24
N PRO A 468 -0.78 -32.84 -10.97
CA PRO A 468 -1.37 -32.01 -9.90
C PRO A 468 -0.57 -30.74 -9.59
N HIS A 469 0.73 -30.73 -9.89
CA HIS A 469 1.59 -29.57 -9.68
C HIS A 469 1.40 -28.45 -10.71
N TYR A 470 0.55 -28.65 -11.74
CA TYR A 470 0.21 -27.60 -12.71
C TYR A 470 -0.79 -26.59 -12.14
N HIS A 471 -1.68 -27.02 -11.24
CA HIS A 471 -2.78 -26.21 -10.72
C HIS A 471 -3.52 -25.46 -11.84
N LEU A 472 -3.99 -26.19 -12.86
CA LEU A 472 -4.39 -25.61 -14.14
C LEU A 472 -5.61 -24.69 -14.00
N ALA A 473 -6.60 -25.07 -13.20
CA ALA A 473 -7.77 -24.25 -12.89
C ALA A 473 -7.37 -22.91 -12.27
N ARG A 474 -6.42 -22.92 -11.33
CA ARG A 474 -5.87 -21.71 -10.72
C ARG A 474 -5.13 -20.83 -11.73
N ALA A 475 -4.28 -21.42 -12.57
CA ALA A 475 -3.58 -20.68 -13.62
C ALA A 475 -4.54 -20.08 -14.66
N TYR A 476 -5.56 -20.83 -15.07
CA TYR A 476 -6.57 -20.38 -16.03
C TYR A 476 -7.45 -19.26 -15.46
N LEU A 477 -7.80 -19.35 -14.17
CA LEU A 477 -8.53 -18.31 -13.46
C LEU A 477 -7.72 -17.01 -13.39
N GLN A 478 -6.44 -17.08 -13.06
CA GLN A 478 -5.55 -15.92 -13.08
C GLN A 478 -5.43 -15.29 -14.47
N ALA A 479 -5.36 -16.11 -15.52
CA ALA A 479 -5.38 -15.63 -16.91
C ALA A 479 -6.71 -14.90 -17.22
N CYS A 480 -7.85 -15.51 -16.89
CA CYS A 480 -9.16 -14.88 -17.09
C CYS A 480 -9.27 -13.52 -16.35
N HIS A 481 -8.81 -13.46 -15.10
CA HIS A 481 -8.78 -12.21 -14.33
C HIS A 481 -7.91 -11.14 -14.99
N ARG A 482 -6.70 -11.49 -15.44
CA ARG A 482 -5.80 -10.57 -16.16
C ARG A 482 -6.43 -10.05 -17.46
N CYS A 483 -7.04 -10.94 -18.25
CA CYS A 483 -7.72 -10.56 -19.50
C CYS A 483 -8.94 -9.66 -19.21
N LEU A 484 -9.75 -9.96 -18.19
CA LEU A 484 -10.88 -9.13 -17.76
C LEU A 484 -10.43 -7.74 -17.30
N ARG A 485 -9.36 -7.66 -16.51
CA ARG A 485 -8.78 -6.38 -16.06
C ARG A 485 -8.34 -5.52 -17.22
N ALA A 486 -7.64 -6.11 -18.21
CA ALA A 486 -7.23 -5.40 -19.42
C ALA A 486 -8.45 -4.93 -20.24
N HIS A 487 -9.46 -5.78 -20.39
CA HIS A 487 -10.70 -5.44 -21.10
C HIS A 487 -11.48 -4.31 -20.40
N LEU A 488 -11.68 -4.39 -19.09
CA LEU A 488 -12.36 -3.35 -18.32
C LEU A 488 -11.58 -2.04 -18.33
N ALA A 489 -10.25 -2.06 -18.25
CA ALA A 489 -9.44 -0.86 -18.40
C ALA A 489 -9.70 -0.16 -19.76
N GLN A 490 -9.85 -0.94 -20.84
CA GLN A 490 -10.25 -0.41 -22.13
C GLN A 490 -11.68 0.16 -22.13
N VAL A 491 -12.65 -0.54 -21.54
CA VAL A 491 -14.03 -0.03 -21.40
C VAL A 491 -14.08 1.28 -20.61
N CYS A 492 -13.33 1.38 -19.52
CA CYS A 492 -13.28 2.57 -18.67
C CYS A 492 -12.63 3.79 -19.36
N SER A 493 -11.84 3.55 -20.42
CA SER A 493 -11.26 4.61 -21.25
C SER A 493 -12.24 5.21 -22.25
N TRP A 494 -13.39 4.56 -22.50
CA TRP A 494 -14.41 5.07 -23.40
C TRP A 494 -15.17 6.27 -22.80
N GLU A 495 -15.83 7.02 -23.67
CA GLU A 495 -16.88 7.96 -23.28
C GLU A 495 -18.15 7.15 -23.04
N LEU A 496 -18.52 7.02 -21.76
CA LEU A 496 -19.65 6.24 -21.28
C LEU A 496 -20.73 7.19 -20.73
N GLU A 497 -21.99 6.86 -20.98
CA GLU A 497 -23.14 7.52 -20.38
C GLU A 497 -23.35 7.08 -18.92
N SER A 498 -24.12 7.83 -18.14
CA SER A 498 -24.38 7.54 -16.72
C SER A 498 -24.89 6.11 -16.47
N GLY A 499 -25.80 5.61 -17.32
CA GLY A 499 -26.33 4.25 -17.25
C GLY A 499 -25.28 3.16 -17.56
N GLU A 500 -24.37 3.42 -18.50
CA GLU A 500 -23.26 2.51 -18.82
C GLU A 500 -22.23 2.48 -17.69
N ILE A 501 -21.87 3.65 -17.14
CA ILE A 501 -20.96 3.74 -15.99
C ILE A 501 -21.55 3.01 -14.78
N PHE A 502 -22.85 3.18 -14.51
CA PHE A 502 -23.57 2.43 -13.48
C PHE A 502 -23.45 0.91 -13.71
N THR A 503 -23.65 0.46 -14.96
CA THR A 503 -23.57 -0.96 -15.31
C THR A 503 -22.19 -1.53 -15.02
N VAL A 504 -21.12 -0.82 -15.38
CA VAL A 504 -19.73 -1.23 -15.10
C VAL A 504 -19.45 -1.24 -13.59
N LEU A 505 -19.81 -0.17 -12.88
CA LEU A 505 -19.61 -0.09 -11.42
C LEU A 505 -20.35 -1.20 -10.68
N ASN A 506 -21.60 -1.46 -11.04
CA ASN A 506 -22.42 -2.53 -10.45
C ASN A 506 -21.80 -3.89 -10.73
N TRP A 507 -21.34 -4.12 -11.96
CA TRP A 507 -20.75 -5.41 -12.33
C TRP A 507 -19.43 -5.66 -11.59
N VAL A 508 -18.54 -4.67 -11.54
CA VAL A 508 -17.22 -4.81 -10.91
C VAL A 508 -17.32 -4.96 -9.39
N LEU A 509 -18.21 -4.20 -8.74
CA LEU A 509 -18.31 -4.22 -7.27
C LEU A 509 -19.17 -5.36 -6.75
N HIS A 510 -20.31 -5.64 -7.42
CA HIS A 510 -21.32 -6.55 -6.89
C HIS A 510 -21.38 -7.88 -7.64
N VAL A 511 -21.37 -7.88 -8.97
CA VAL A 511 -21.53 -9.12 -9.75
C VAL A 511 -20.25 -9.96 -9.74
N TYR A 512 -19.09 -9.34 -9.96
CA TYR A 512 -17.82 -10.05 -10.02
C TYR A 512 -17.47 -10.75 -8.70
N ASN A 513 -17.74 -10.08 -7.56
CA ASN A 513 -17.51 -10.62 -6.22
C ASN A 513 -18.69 -11.46 -5.69
N SER A 514 -19.73 -11.68 -6.50
CA SER A 514 -20.90 -12.46 -6.08
C SER A 514 -20.61 -13.97 -6.04
N LEU A 515 -21.50 -14.71 -5.37
CA LEU A 515 -21.51 -16.19 -5.38
C LEU A 515 -21.69 -16.79 -6.79
N GLU A 516 -22.22 -16.03 -7.74
CA GLU A 516 -22.41 -16.47 -9.12
C GLU A 516 -21.12 -16.38 -9.96
N MET A 517 -20.05 -15.79 -9.42
CA MET A 517 -18.77 -15.62 -10.09
C MET A 517 -17.60 -15.87 -9.13
N MET A 518 -16.77 -14.87 -8.83
CA MET A 518 -15.52 -15.09 -8.08
C MET A 518 -15.71 -15.26 -6.58
N GLY A 519 -16.91 -14.96 -6.07
CA GLY A 519 -17.29 -15.20 -4.68
C GLY A 519 -17.71 -16.65 -4.40
N ASP A 520 -17.74 -17.53 -5.41
CA ASP A 520 -18.01 -18.96 -5.23
C ASP A 520 -17.00 -19.59 -4.24
N ALA A 521 -17.50 -20.31 -3.24
CA ALA A 521 -16.69 -20.81 -2.13
C ALA A 521 -15.58 -21.78 -2.60
N GLU A 522 -15.84 -22.57 -3.64
CA GLU A 522 -14.85 -23.48 -4.21
C GLU A 522 -13.75 -22.73 -4.96
N LEU A 523 -14.09 -21.66 -5.70
CA LEU A 523 -13.10 -20.80 -6.35
C LEU A 523 -12.25 -20.03 -5.33
N VAL A 524 -12.87 -19.51 -4.27
CA VAL A 524 -12.16 -18.82 -3.19
C VAL A 524 -11.22 -19.77 -2.47
N ALA A 525 -11.62 -21.02 -2.20
CA ALA A 525 -10.76 -22.02 -1.56
C ALA A 525 -9.53 -22.42 -2.41
N MET A 526 -9.63 -22.34 -3.75
CA MET A 526 -8.50 -22.60 -4.64
C MET A 526 -7.45 -21.48 -4.67
N MET A 527 -7.79 -20.29 -4.17
CA MET A 527 -6.94 -19.10 -4.19
C MET A 527 -6.50 -18.74 -2.77
N GLY A 528 -5.23 -18.35 -2.57
CA GLY A 528 -4.81 -17.76 -1.31
C GLY A 528 -5.49 -16.40 -1.06
N PRO A 529 -5.58 -15.95 0.22
CA PRO A 529 -6.02 -14.59 0.51
C PRO A 529 -5.08 -13.60 -0.23
N GLU A 530 -5.67 -12.68 -1.01
CA GLU A 530 -4.98 -11.60 -1.74
C GLU A 530 -4.21 -11.97 -3.02
N GLU A 531 -4.33 -13.18 -3.56
CA GLU A 531 -3.64 -13.51 -4.82
C GLU A 531 -4.19 -12.77 -6.05
N LEU A 532 -5.47 -12.42 -6.03
CA LEU A 532 -6.13 -11.63 -7.06
C LEU A 532 -6.29 -10.21 -6.53
N GLY A 533 -5.58 -9.27 -7.14
CA GLY A 533 -5.83 -7.86 -6.93
C GLY A 533 -7.24 -7.46 -7.41
N PRO A 534 -7.69 -6.23 -7.11
CA PRO A 534 -8.97 -5.76 -7.61
C PRO A 534 -8.96 -5.66 -9.15
N LEU A 535 -10.10 -5.95 -9.78
CA LEU A 535 -10.28 -5.83 -11.23
C LEU A 535 -9.91 -4.44 -11.76
N ILE A 536 -10.29 -3.41 -11.01
CA ILE A 536 -9.97 -2.01 -11.27
C ILE A 536 -9.26 -1.48 -10.03
N SER A 537 -8.19 -0.71 -10.21
CA SER A 537 -7.51 -0.05 -9.10
C SER A 537 -8.47 0.90 -8.37
N GLN A 538 -8.22 1.18 -7.09
CA GLN A 538 -9.04 2.14 -6.34
C GLN A 538 -9.06 3.52 -7.04
N GLU A 539 -7.93 3.96 -7.60
CA GLU A 539 -7.88 5.18 -8.40
C GLU A 539 -8.77 5.12 -9.65
N GLY A 540 -8.78 3.99 -10.37
CA GLY A 540 -9.66 3.81 -11.53
C GLY A 540 -11.14 3.78 -11.14
N LEU A 541 -11.46 3.19 -9.98
CA LEU A 541 -12.81 3.17 -9.43
C LEU A 541 -13.27 4.58 -9.04
N ASP A 542 -12.42 5.35 -8.37
CA ASP A 542 -12.69 6.75 -8.01
C ASP A 542 -12.89 7.60 -9.28
N GLN A 543 -12.08 7.40 -10.33
CA GLN A 543 -12.25 8.08 -11.60
C GLN A 543 -13.60 7.75 -12.26
N LEU A 544 -14.03 6.48 -12.26
CA LEU A 544 -15.34 6.08 -12.77
C LEU A 544 -16.49 6.69 -11.96
N GLN A 545 -16.39 6.67 -10.63
CA GLN A 545 -17.38 7.30 -9.74
C GLN A 545 -17.49 8.80 -10.01
N ASN A 546 -16.36 9.49 -10.18
CA ASN A 546 -16.35 10.91 -10.55
C ASN A 546 -16.97 11.16 -11.93
N LYS A 547 -16.66 10.32 -12.93
CA LYS A 547 -17.30 10.39 -14.27
C LYS A 547 -18.81 10.19 -14.17
N TYR A 548 -19.28 9.24 -13.36
CA TYR A 548 -20.69 9.01 -13.10
C TYR A 548 -21.35 10.26 -12.51
N VAL A 549 -20.82 10.80 -11.42
CA VAL A 549 -21.37 11.98 -10.76
C VAL A 549 -21.38 13.19 -11.69
N HIS A 550 -20.36 13.36 -12.53
CA HIS A 550 -20.31 14.43 -13.53
C HIS A 550 -21.36 14.26 -14.64
N SER A 551 -21.55 13.04 -15.15
CA SER A 551 -22.59 12.75 -16.15
C SER A 551 -24.00 12.98 -15.60
N VAL A 552 -24.26 12.52 -14.36
CA VAL A 552 -25.52 12.76 -13.65
C VAL A 552 -25.73 14.25 -13.41
N ARG A 553 -24.68 14.99 -13.02
CA ARG A 553 -24.74 16.45 -12.83
C ARG A 553 -25.24 17.18 -14.07
N ASN A 554 -24.70 16.85 -15.24
CA ASN A 554 -25.12 17.47 -16.50
C ASN A 554 -26.60 17.21 -16.78
N SER A 555 -27.04 15.96 -16.57
CA SER A 555 -28.45 15.56 -16.73
C SER A 555 -29.35 16.32 -15.74
N VAL A 556 -28.99 16.37 -14.46
CA VAL A 556 -29.71 17.08 -13.40
C VAL A 556 -29.82 18.58 -13.71
N SER A 557 -28.74 19.21 -14.16
CA SER A 557 -28.73 20.64 -14.47
C SER A 557 -29.65 20.98 -15.64
N GLU A 558 -29.65 20.17 -16.70
CA GLU A 558 -30.56 20.30 -17.84
C GLU A 558 -32.02 20.09 -17.44
N TRP A 559 -32.30 19.10 -16.59
CA TRP A 559 -33.65 18.84 -16.09
C TRP A 559 -34.17 19.97 -15.19
N MET A 560 -33.35 20.49 -14.28
CA MET A 560 -33.70 21.65 -13.46
C MET A 560 -33.96 22.90 -14.31
N GLN A 561 -33.21 23.08 -15.39
CA GLN A 561 -33.45 24.18 -16.33
C GLN A 561 -34.80 24.03 -17.03
N LYS A 562 -35.11 22.84 -17.56
CA LYS A 562 -36.42 22.58 -18.20
C LYS A 562 -37.58 22.73 -17.21
N ALA A 563 -37.41 22.28 -15.97
CA ALA A 563 -38.41 22.46 -14.91
C ALA A 563 -38.65 23.95 -14.61
N LEU A 564 -37.59 24.78 -14.59
CA LEU A 564 -37.72 26.22 -14.47
C LEU A 564 -38.47 26.83 -15.67
N GLU A 565 -38.11 26.44 -16.90
CA GLU A 565 -38.76 26.96 -18.10
C GLU A 565 -40.27 26.67 -18.11
N VAL A 566 -40.68 25.47 -17.68
CA VAL A 566 -42.10 25.11 -17.52
C VAL A 566 -42.77 25.98 -16.44
N GLU A 567 -42.12 26.17 -15.30
CA GLU A 567 -42.63 27.04 -14.23
C GLU A 567 -42.86 28.48 -14.73
N LEU A 568 -41.95 29.03 -15.53
CA LEU A 568 -42.10 30.38 -16.09
C LEU A 568 -43.24 30.48 -17.09
N THR A 569 -43.53 29.42 -17.84
CA THR A 569 -44.72 29.38 -18.70
C THR A 569 -46.00 29.31 -17.88
N ASP A 570 -45.96 28.64 -16.73
CA ASP A 570 -47.10 28.54 -15.83
C ASP A 570 -47.43 29.89 -15.21
N TRP A 571 -46.43 30.69 -14.83
CA TRP A 571 -46.62 32.04 -14.31
C TRP A 571 -47.34 33.00 -15.26
N GLN A 572 -47.39 32.71 -16.56
CA GLN A 572 -48.05 33.53 -17.58
C GLN A 572 -49.47 33.06 -17.92
N ARG A 573 -49.97 31.99 -17.30
CA ARG A 573 -51.30 31.46 -17.58
C ARG A 573 -52.39 32.37 -17.01
N ASP A 574 -53.52 32.47 -17.70
CA ASP A 574 -54.73 33.16 -17.20
C ASP A 574 -55.54 32.19 -16.29
N GLN A 575 -54.86 31.53 -15.35
CA GLN A 575 -55.44 30.63 -14.36
C GLN A 575 -54.71 30.79 -13.01
N GLU A 576 -55.41 30.60 -11.90
CA GLU A 576 -54.81 30.55 -10.57
C GLU A 576 -53.90 29.31 -10.40
N PRO A 577 -52.86 29.37 -9.56
CA PRO A 577 -52.10 28.19 -9.15
C PRO A 577 -52.99 27.19 -8.40
N ASP A 578 -52.62 25.91 -8.46
CA ASP A 578 -53.30 24.87 -7.70
C ASP A 578 -53.14 25.09 -6.19
N ILE A 579 -54.14 24.66 -5.42
CA ILE A 579 -54.16 24.70 -3.95
C ILE A 579 -53.96 23.29 -3.41
N ASP A 580 -53.03 23.12 -2.46
CA ASP A 580 -52.76 21.82 -1.85
C ASP A 580 -53.87 21.43 -0.84
N HIS A 581 -53.77 20.21 -0.32
CA HIS A 581 -54.69 19.70 0.69
C HIS A 581 -54.62 20.46 2.03
N GLU A 582 -53.60 21.29 2.23
CA GLU A 582 -53.42 22.15 3.41
C GLU A 582 -53.92 23.58 3.17
N GLY A 583 -54.39 23.90 1.96
CA GLY A 583 -54.96 25.21 1.61
C GLY A 583 -53.96 26.22 1.06
N PHE A 584 -52.75 25.82 0.68
CA PHE A 584 -51.71 26.72 0.18
C PHE A 584 -51.54 26.63 -1.34
N TYR A 585 -51.25 27.77 -1.98
CA TYR A 585 -50.87 27.77 -3.39
C TYR A 585 -49.57 27.00 -3.60
N HIS A 586 -49.54 26.14 -4.60
CA HIS A 586 -48.34 25.40 -4.99
C HIS A 586 -48.25 25.22 -6.51
N THR A 587 -47.09 24.74 -6.93
CA THR A 587 -46.85 24.26 -8.31
C THR A 587 -46.25 22.87 -8.28
N SER A 588 -45.98 22.28 -9.44
CA SER A 588 -45.31 20.97 -9.54
C SER A 588 -43.78 21.05 -9.35
N LEU A 589 -43.19 22.25 -9.38
CA LEU A 589 -41.74 22.48 -9.38
C LEU A 589 -41.01 21.83 -8.18
N PRO A 590 -41.45 21.99 -6.91
CA PRO A 590 -40.78 21.36 -5.78
C PRO A 590 -40.76 19.83 -5.88
N THR A 591 -41.89 19.23 -6.26
CA THR A 591 -42.03 17.78 -6.39
C THR A 591 -41.10 17.23 -7.47
N ILE A 592 -41.05 17.87 -8.64
CA ILE A 592 -40.19 17.46 -9.76
C ILE A 592 -38.71 17.49 -9.33
N ILE A 593 -38.26 18.57 -8.70
CA ILE A 593 -36.86 18.72 -8.29
C ILE A 593 -36.49 17.72 -7.21
N THR A 594 -37.31 17.60 -6.15
CA THR A 594 -37.03 16.70 -5.02
C THR A 594 -37.01 15.25 -5.49
N GLN A 595 -38.02 14.82 -6.26
CA GLN A 595 -38.09 13.45 -6.77
C GLN A 595 -36.88 13.11 -7.65
N MET A 596 -36.49 14.00 -8.56
CA MET A 596 -35.32 13.80 -9.41
C MET A 596 -34.03 13.64 -8.59
N LEU A 597 -33.80 14.48 -7.58
CA LEU A 597 -32.60 14.38 -6.73
C LEU A 597 -32.60 13.10 -5.89
N GLU A 598 -33.75 12.73 -5.31
CA GLU A 598 -33.90 11.51 -4.51
C GLU A 598 -33.72 10.23 -5.34
N GLU A 599 -34.27 10.19 -6.56
CA GLU A 599 -34.10 9.04 -7.46
C GLU A 599 -32.64 8.83 -7.84
N ASN A 600 -31.92 9.91 -8.18
CA ASN A 600 -30.49 9.82 -8.50
C ASN A 600 -29.65 9.37 -7.28
N ALA A 601 -29.96 9.86 -6.08
CA ALA A 601 -29.33 9.40 -4.85
C ALA A 601 -29.62 7.92 -4.57
N ARG A 602 -30.86 7.47 -4.81
CA ARG A 602 -31.28 6.06 -4.66
C ARG A 602 -30.57 5.14 -5.64
N VAL A 603 -30.40 5.55 -6.90
CA VAL A 603 -29.64 4.79 -7.90
C VAL A 603 -28.17 4.68 -7.49
N ALA A 604 -27.55 5.78 -7.07
CA ALA A 604 -26.17 5.78 -6.60
C ALA A 604 -25.95 4.87 -5.37
N LEU A 605 -26.93 4.81 -4.45
CA LEU A 605 -26.88 3.92 -3.28
C LEU A 605 -26.82 2.43 -3.64
N ARG A 606 -27.38 2.03 -4.78
CA ARG A 606 -27.26 0.63 -5.26
C ARG A 606 -25.81 0.24 -5.55
N ILE A 607 -24.95 1.21 -5.84
CA ILE A 607 -23.51 0.98 -6.01
C ILE A 607 -22.80 1.03 -4.65
N SER A 608 -22.86 2.17 -3.96
CA SER A 608 -22.25 2.34 -2.65
C SER A 608 -22.81 3.54 -1.88
N GLY A 609 -22.66 3.52 -0.55
CA GLY A 609 -22.98 4.68 0.30
C GLY A 609 -22.12 5.90 -0.01
N SER A 610 -20.85 5.71 -0.39
CA SER A 610 -19.95 6.80 -0.77
C SER A 610 -20.41 7.51 -2.04
N LEU A 611 -20.85 6.75 -3.06
CA LEU A 611 -21.34 7.32 -4.32
C LEU A 611 -22.66 8.05 -4.12
N ARG A 612 -23.55 7.52 -3.27
CA ARG A 612 -24.76 8.24 -2.84
C ARG A 612 -24.40 9.58 -2.24
N ASP A 613 -23.49 9.61 -1.26
CA ASP A 613 -23.14 10.85 -0.56
C ASP A 613 -22.48 11.88 -1.49
N GLN A 614 -21.67 11.44 -2.45
CA GLN A 614 -21.14 12.31 -3.53
C GLN A 614 -22.24 12.84 -4.45
N THR A 615 -23.23 12.01 -4.80
CA THR A 615 -24.37 12.40 -5.65
C THR A 615 -25.28 13.39 -4.94
N ILE A 616 -25.54 13.20 -3.64
CA ILE A 616 -26.29 14.16 -2.82
C ILE A 616 -25.52 15.48 -2.74
N GLN A 617 -24.22 15.44 -2.49
CA GLN A 617 -23.40 16.66 -2.43
C GLN A 617 -23.44 17.43 -3.76
N MET A 618 -23.33 16.73 -4.88
CA MET A 618 -23.52 17.30 -6.22
C MET A 618 -24.92 17.93 -6.37
N GLY A 619 -25.97 17.21 -5.97
CA GLY A 619 -27.35 17.69 -6.01
C GLY A 619 -27.57 18.98 -5.22
N LEU A 620 -26.91 19.14 -4.06
CA LEU A 620 -26.97 20.37 -3.26
C LEU A 620 -26.32 21.58 -3.95
N TYR A 621 -25.24 21.38 -4.71
CA TYR A 621 -24.65 22.43 -5.54
C TYR A 621 -25.57 22.82 -6.70
N GLU A 622 -26.16 21.84 -7.38
CA GLU A 622 -27.09 22.12 -8.47
C GLU A 622 -28.37 22.78 -7.98
N MET A 623 -28.86 22.40 -6.79
CA MET A 623 -29.96 23.08 -6.11
C MET A 623 -29.62 24.56 -5.85
N GLU A 624 -28.44 24.87 -5.30
CA GLU A 624 -28.01 26.26 -5.10
C GLU A 624 -27.97 27.05 -6.43
N SER A 625 -27.40 26.46 -7.48
CA SER A 625 -27.35 27.05 -8.83
C SER A 625 -28.75 27.30 -9.40
N PHE A 626 -29.64 26.32 -9.28
CA PHE A 626 -31.05 26.44 -9.67
C PHE A 626 -31.75 27.57 -8.93
N LEU A 627 -31.60 27.67 -7.60
CA LEU A 627 -32.27 28.69 -6.80
C LEU A 627 -31.79 30.11 -7.11
N ASN A 628 -30.53 30.29 -7.47
CA ASN A 628 -30.02 31.58 -7.93
C ASN A 628 -30.67 31.98 -9.27
N ARG A 629 -30.83 31.03 -10.21
CA ARG A 629 -31.56 31.24 -11.48
C ARG A 629 -33.05 31.51 -11.25
N PHE A 630 -33.68 30.77 -10.34
CA PHE A 630 -35.08 30.98 -9.94
C PHE A 630 -35.31 32.39 -9.38
N ARG A 631 -34.41 32.86 -8.51
CA ARG A 631 -34.44 34.24 -7.99
C ARG A 631 -34.29 35.28 -9.09
N GLU A 632 -33.40 35.06 -10.06
CA GLU A 632 -33.25 35.95 -11.22
C GLU A 632 -34.53 35.99 -12.07
N ALA A 633 -35.18 34.84 -12.26
CA ALA A 633 -36.45 34.79 -12.95
C ALA A 633 -37.56 35.54 -12.18
N LEU A 634 -37.63 35.46 -10.85
CA LEU A 634 -38.52 36.29 -10.03
C LEU A 634 -38.24 37.79 -10.21
N VAL A 635 -36.97 38.18 -10.29
CA VAL A 635 -36.58 39.59 -10.54
C VAL A 635 -37.12 40.06 -11.88
N GLU A 636 -36.98 39.25 -12.94
CA GLU A 636 -37.52 39.59 -14.26
C GLU A 636 -39.05 39.59 -14.29
N PHE A 637 -39.70 38.62 -13.63
CA PHE A 637 -41.16 38.56 -13.49
C PHE A 637 -41.73 39.86 -12.88
N GLY A 638 -41.10 40.36 -11.80
CA GLY A 638 -41.49 41.63 -11.20
C GLY A 638 -41.09 42.88 -12.00
N LYS A 639 -40.16 42.79 -12.95
CA LYS A 639 -39.87 43.90 -13.89
C LYS A 639 -40.91 43.94 -15.01
N GLU A 640 -41.31 42.78 -15.53
CA GLU A 640 -42.34 42.63 -16.56
C GLU A 640 -43.68 43.19 -16.06
N HIS A 641 -44.12 42.78 -14.87
CA HIS A 641 -45.37 43.25 -14.26
C HIS A 641 -45.38 44.77 -14.03
N ARG A 642 -44.25 45.36 -13.65
CA ARG A 642 -44.13 46.82 -13.51
C ARG A 642 -44.21 47.59 -14.84
N ARG A 643 -43.91 46.93 -15.98
CA ARG A 643 -44.09 47.55 -17.30
C ARG A 643 -45.54 47.51 -17.75
N ASP A 644 -46.25 46.41 -17.48
CA ASP A 644 -47.66 46.24 -17.80
C ASP A 644 -48.40 45.44 -16.71
N ARG A 645 -49.06 46.16 -15.79
CA ARG A 645 -49.76 45.58 -14.63
C ARG A 645 -51.00 44.76 -15.01
N HIS A 646 -51.55 44.96 -16.21
CA HIS A 646 -52.76 44.26 -16.65
C HIS A 646 -52.43 43.00 -17.45
N SER A 647 -51.15 42.76 -17.74
CA SER A 647 -50.69 41.60 -18.51
C SER A 647 -50.92 40.28 -17.78
N ASN A 648 -50.90 40.27 -16.44
CA ASN A 648 -51.03 39.05 -15.64
C ASN A 648 -51.96 39.24 -14.43
N LYS A 649 -53.18 38.70 -14.52
CA LYS A 649 -54.19 38.79 -13.45
C LYS A 649 -53.79 38.02 -12.19
N PHE A 650 -53.00 36.95 -12.33
CA PHE A 650 -52.64 36.04 -11.24
C PHE A 650 -51.22 36.26 -10.72
N TYR A 651 -50.62 37.43 -11.00
CA TYR A 651 -49.26 37.79 -10.58
C TYR A 651 -49.01 37.53 -9.08
N LEU A 652 -49.89 38.03 -8.21
CA LEU A 652 -49.77 37.84 -6.76
C LEU A 652 -49.87 36.36 -6.37
N HIS A 653 -50.76 35.61 -7.02
CA HIS A 653 -51.02 34.20 -6.69
C HIS A 653 -49.78 33.36 -6.99
N TYR A 654 -49.13 33.57 -8.14
CA TYR A 654 -47.89 32.88 -8.50
C TYR A 654 -46.70 33.30 -7.64
N LEU A 655 -46.65 34.54 -7.12
CA LEU A 655 -45.63 34.92 -6.14
C LEU A 655 -45.81 34.18 -4.80
N LEU A 656 -47.05 34.03 -4.34
CA LEU A 656 -47.37 33.26 -3.12
C LEU A 656 -47.07 31.77 -3.32
N ALA A 657 -47.41 31.22 -4.49
CA ALA A 657 -47.03 29.86 -4.88
C ALA A 657 -45.50 29.68 -4.88
N ALA A 658 -44.74 30.65 -5.42
CA ALA A 658 -43.27 30.63 -5.43
C ALA A 658 -42.68 30.66 -4.00
N ILE A 659 -43.29 31.40 -3.08
CA ILE A 659 -42.91 31.41 -1.66
C ILE A 659 -43.15 30.02 -1.05
N SER A 660 -44.36 29.47 -1.21
CA SER A 660 -44.71 28.13 -0.71
C SER A 660 -43.80 27.04 -1.29
N ASN A 661 -43.52 27.09 -2.60
CA ASN A 661 -42.59 26.21 -3.29
C ASN A 661 -41.20 26.23 -2.64
N CYS A 662 -40.66 27.42 -2.33
CA CYS A 662 -39.37 27.56 -1.68
C CYS A 662 -39.36 26.93 -0.28
N ILE A 663 -40.45 27.00 0.48
CA ILE A 663 -40.55 26.36 1.80
C ILE A 663 -40.53 24.83 1.68
N VAL A 664 -41.22 24.26 0.68
CA VAL A 664 -41.17 22.81 0.40
C VAL A 664 -39.78 22.37 -0.07
N LEU A 665 -39.11 23.19 -0.89
CA LEU A 665 -37.74 22.93 -1.31
C LEU A 665 -36.75 23.01 -0.15
N LYS A 666 -37.00 23.87 0.86
CA LYS A 666 -36.18 23.97 2.07
C LYS A 666 -36.22 22.67 2.87
N THR A 667 -37.39 22.15 3.18
CA THR A 667 -37.53 20.88 3.93
C THR A 667 -36.90 19.71 3.18
N SER A 668 -37.10 19.67 1.86
CA SER A 668 -36.48 18.67 0.97
C SER A 668 -34.95 18.76 0.98
N THR A 669 -34.40 19.98 0.97
CA THR A 669 -32.94 20.24 1.02
C THR A 669 -32.35 19.83 2.37
N GLU A 670 -33.02 20.12 3.48
CA GLU A 670 -32.61 19.71 4.83
C GLU A 670 -32.62 18.17 4.98
N SER A 671 -33.66 17.51 4.45
CA SER A 671 -33.74 16.04 4.39
C SER A 671 -32.54 15.43 3.64
N LEU A 672 -32.21 15.95 2.46
CA LEU A 672 -31.05 15.49 1.68
C LEU A 672 -29.73 15.72 2.42
N GLN A 673 -29.59 16.84 3.15
CA GLN A 673 -28.40 17.10 3.97
C GLN A 673 -28.25 16.10 5.13
N GLN A 674 -29.35 15.70 5.77
CA GLN A 674 -29.36 14.73 6.88
C GLN A 674 -29.03 13.30 6.42
N GLN A 675 -29.32 12.93 5.18
CA GLN A 675 -29.04 11.60 4.64
C GLN A 675 -27.54 11.31 4.42
N ARG A 676 -26.68 12.33 4.45
CA ARG A 676 -25.23 12.17 4.23
C ARG A 676 -24.56 11.57 5.46
N SER A 677 -23.63 10.65 5.23
CA SER A 677 -22.75 10.15 6.31
C SER A 677 -21.61 11.14 6.53
N SER A 678 -21.07 11.21 7.75
CA SER A 678 -20.15 12.26 8.25
C SER A 678 -18.76 12.36 7.59
N CYS A 679 -18.53 11.77 6.41
CA CYS A 679 -17.22 11.76 5.75
C CYS A 679 -17.31 12.11 4.25
N PRO A 680 -17.03 13.35 3.83
CA PRO A 680 -16.80 13.63 2.43
C PRO A 680 -15.32 13.40 2.09
N ALA A 681 -14.99 12.20 1.61
CA ALA A 681 -13.82 11.99 0.75
C ALA A 681 -14.24 12.27 -0.70
N GLY A 682 -14.21 13.54 -1.12
CA GLY A 682 -14.63 13.93 -2.47
C GLY A 682 -14.25 15.36 -2.81
N ARG A 683 -13.62 15.56 -3.98
CA ARG A 683 -13.07 16.83 -4.48
C ARG A 683 -14.14 17.79 -5.03
N PHE A 684 -15.20 18.05 -4.26
CA PHE A 684 -16.05 19.22 -4.52
C PHE A 684 -15.36 20.48 -4.00
N PRO A 685 -15.74 21.69 -4.47
CA PRO A 685 -15.16 22.94 -3.99
C PRO A 685 -15.08 22.97 -2.46
N ARG A 686 -13.97 23.51 -1.93
CA ARG A 686 -13.75 23.66 -0.48
C ARG A 686 -14.80 24.54 0.21
N THR A 687 -15.60 25.27 -0.56
CA THR A 687 -16.73 26.06 -0.08
C THR A 687 -17.96 25.14 0.00
N PRO A 688 -18.54 24.88 1.18
CA PRO A 688 -19.76 24.07 1.27
C PRO A 688 -20.88 24.72 0.45
N PRO A 689 -21.72 23.93 -0.27
CA PRO A 689 -22.86 24.47 -1.00
C PRO A 689 -23.81 25.14 0.00
N GLY A 690 -24.35 26.31 -0.36
CA GLY A 690 -25.25 27.11 0.46
C GLY A 690 -26.68 27.18 -0.08
N PRO A 691 -27.36 26.05 -0.41
CA PRO A 691 -28.70 26.08 -1.01
C PRO A 691 -29.73 26.71 -0.08
N LEU A 692 -29.62 26.54 1.24
CA LEU A 692 -30.49 27.20 2.22
C LEU A 692 -30.36 28.73 2.17
N ALA A 693 -29.13 29.24 2.01
CA ALA A 693 -28.93 30.68 1.85
C ALA A 693 -29.47 31.20 0.51
N ALA A 694 -29.41 30.39 -0.56
CA ALA A 694 -30.02 30.72 -1.85
C ALA A 694 -31.55 30.72 -1.79
N LEU A 695 -32.15 29.75 -1.09
CA LEU A 695 -33.59 29.71 -0.77
C LEU A 695 -34.01 30.98 -0.02
N ASP A 696 -33.30 31.35 1.04
CA ASP A 696 -33.62 32.55 1.82
C ASP A 696 -33.53 33.83 0.96
N ARG A 697 -32.61 33.88 -0.02
CA ARG A 697 -32.53 35.00 -0.97
C ARG A 697 -33.71 35.00 -1.95
N ALA A 698 -34.15 33.83 -2.42
CA ALA A 698 -35.31 33.70 -3.31
C ALA A 698 -36.61 34.09 -2.59
N VAL A 699 -36.86 33.53 -1.40
CA VAL A 699 -38.02 33.86 -0.55
C VAL A 699 -38.06 35.35 -0.24
N ARG A 700 -36.95 35.94 0.25
CA ARG A 700 -36.90 37.39 0.52
C ARG A 700 -37.20 38.22 -0.72
N LYS A 701 -36.77 37.78 -1.91
CA LYS A 701 -37.08 38.51 -3.14
C LYS A 701 -38.56 38.39 -3.51
N ALA A 702 -39.15 37.20 -3.40
CA ALA A 702 -40.58 37.00 -3.64
C ALA A 702 -41.45 37.79 -2.66
N CYS A 703 -41.18 37.72 -1.35
CA CYS A 703 -41.90 38.52 -0.34
C CYS A 703 -41.81 40.02 -0.61
N ARG A 704 -40.64 40.53 -1.03
CA ARG A 704 -40.50 41.94 -1.42
C ARG A 704 -41.38 42.30 -2.62
N LEU A 705 -41.46 41.44 -3.63
CA LEU A 705 -42.33 41.67 -4.79
C LEU A 705 -43.82 41.67 -4.43
N VAL A 706 -44.22 40.85 -3.45
CA VAL A 706 -45.57 40.84 -2.89
C VAL A 706 -45.87 42.17 -2.19
N VAL A 707 -44.99 42.61 -1.30
CA VAL A 707 -45.13 43.89 -0.58
C VAL A 707 -45.06 45.11 -1.52
N ASP A 708 -44.22 45.05 -2.57
CA ASP A 708 -44.15 46.09 -3.61
C ASP A 708 -45.50 46.24 -4.35
N GLU A 709 -46.29 45.17 -4.49
CA GLU A 709 -47.61 45.23 -5.11
C GLU A 709 -48.65 45.86 -4.17
N LEU A 710 -48.64 45.49 -2.89
CA LEU A 710 -49.46 46.15 -1.86
C LEU A 710 -49.18 47.66 -1.82
N LEU A 711 -47.91 48.07 -1.81
CA LEU A 711 -47.52 49.47 -1.81
C LEU A 711 -48.06 50.23 -3.03
N GLN A 712 -48.05 49.61 -4.21
CA GLN A 712 -48.59 50.22 -5.42
C GLN A 712 -50.10 50.44 -5.32
N ASP A 713 -50.84 49.50 -4.73
CA ASP A 713 -52.29 49.62 -4.53
C ASP A 713 -52.65 50.63 -3.44
N LEU A 714 -51.82 50.74 -2.39
CA LEU A 714 -52.00 51.72 -1.32
C LEU A 714 -51.61 53.14 -1.74
N GLN A 715 -50.66 53.32 -2.67
CA GLN A 715 -50.13 54.62 -3.10
C GLN A 715 -51.20 55.72 -3.32
N PRO A 716 -52.31 55.52 -4.07
CA PRO A 716 -53.33 56.55 -4.25
C PRO A 716 -54.02 56.98 -2.96
N VAL A 717 -54.16 56.08 -1.99
CA VAL A 717 -54.75 56.34 -0.67
C VAL A 717 -53.73 57.03 0.24
N LEU A 718 -52.47 56.58 0.22
CA LEU A 718 -51.35 57.19 0.97
C LEU A 718 -51.10 58.66 0.58
N LEU A 719 -51.35 59.04 -0.68
CA LEU A 719 -51.28 60.44 -1.13
C LEU A 719 -52.40 61.33 -0.56
N ARG A 720 -53.50 60.73 -0.07
CA ARG A 720 -54.62 61.44 0.55
C ARG A 720 -54.55 61.46 2.08
N LEU A 721 -53.75 60.58 2.70
CA LEU A 721 -53.50 60.58 4.13
C LEU A 721 -52.95 61.93 4.60
N LEU A 722 -53.40 62.34 5.80
CA LEU A 722 -52.97 63.57 6.48
C LEU A 722 -53.16 64.84 5.64
N SER A 723 -54.18 64.83 4.79
CA SER A 723 -54.70 65.98 4.07
C SER A 723 -55.86 66.63 4.83
N ARG A 724 -56.26 67.86 4.43
CA ARG A 724 -57.47 68.49 4.99
C ARG A 724 -58.75 67.71 4.69
N SER A 725 -58.80 66.97 3.59
CA SER A 725 -59.93 66.08 3.28
C SER A 725 -59.97 64.84 4.16
N TRP A 726 -58.82 64.30 4.56
CA TRP A 726 -58.73 63.18 5.50
C TRP A 726 -59.16 63.62 6.91
N LEU A 727 -58.79 64.83 7.36
CA LEU A 727 -59.23 65.33 8.67
C LEU A 727 -60.76 65.54 8.77
N ALA A 728 -61.44 65.67 7.63
CA ALA A 728 -62.88 65.92 7.55
C ALA A 728 -63.73 64.66 7.28
N SER A 729 -63.13 63.52 6.93
CA SER A 729 -63.84 62.28 6.59
C SER A 729 -63.01 61.03 6.89
N GLU A 730 -63.67 59.99 7.41
CA GLU A 730 -63.08 58.66 7.69
C GLU A 730 -62.93 57.76 6.44
N ASP A 731 -63.42 58.19 5.26
CA ASP A 731 -63.46 57.35 4.05
C ASP A 731 -62.08 56.84 3.59
N VAL A 732 -61.02 57.61 3.86
CA VAL A 732 -59.65 57.29 3.43
C VAL A 732 -59.10 56.11 4.22
N THR A 733 -59.34 56.05 5.53
CA THR A 733 -58.86 54.97 6.40
C THR A 733 -59.63 53.69 6.14
N GLN A 734 -60.95 53.76 5.94
CA GLN A 734 -61.76 52.60 5.57
C GLN A 734 -61.32 51.99 4.23
N THR A 735 -61.00 52.83 3.24
CA THR A 735 -60.46 52.36 1.95
C THR A 735 -59.09 51.68 2.13
N LEU A 736 -58.24 52.24 2.99
CA LEU A 736 -56.93 51.66 3.31
C LEU A 736 -57.07 50.29 3.98
N CYS A 737 -57.94 50.16 4.99
CA CYS A 737 -58.22 48.88 5.65
C CYS A 737 -58.79 47.85 4.67
N SER A 738 -59.71 48.24 3.78
CA SER A 738 -60.28 47.33 2.78
C SER A 738 -59.24 46.77 1.80
N ILE A 739 -58.28 47.58 1.36
CA ILE A 739 -57.17 47.10 0.51
C ILE A 739 -56.28 46.14 1.30
N LEU A 740 -55.98 46.45 2.57
CA LEU A 740 -55.17 45.59 3.43
C LEU A 740 -55.83 44.24 3.69
N GLU A 741 -57.13 44.22 4.01
CA GLU A 741 -57.92 42.99 4.19
C GLU A 741 -57.82 42.10 2.95
N GLN A 742 -58.03 42.64 1.75
CA GLN A 742 -57.95 41.87 0.50
C GLN A 742 -56.57 41.23 0.28
N HIS A 743 -55.49 41.97 0.56
CA HIS A 743 -54.13 41.45 0.41
C HIS A 743 -53.79 40.42 1.50
N CYS A 744 -54.15 40.69 2.76
CA CYS A 744 -53.93 39.78 3.89
C CYS A 744 -54.70 38.46 3.73
N ASP A 745 -55.94 38.51 3.24
CA ASP A 745 -56.76 37.34 2.92
C ASP A 745 -56.06 36.47 1.86
N LEU A 746 -55.44 37.07 0.83
CA LEU A 746 -54.68 36.32 -0.15
C LEU A 746 -53.40 35.70 0.44
N TYR A 747 -52.76 36.38 1.40
CA TYR A 747 -51.53 35.89 2.02
C TYR A 747 -51.74 34.65 2.89
N THR A 748 -52.97 34.31 3.30
CA THR A 748 -53.26 33.05 4.01
C THR A 748 -52.94 31.82 3.15
N CYS A 749 -52.95 31.97 1.82
CA CYS A 749 -52.58 30.92 0.88
C CYS A 749 -51.06 30.70 0.76
N ALA A 750 -50.22 31.47 1.47
CA ALA A 750 -48.79 31.22 1.58
C ALA A 750 -48.45 30.33 2.79
N ARG A 751 -47.51 29.41 2.61
CA ARG A 751 -47.13 28.45 3.67
C ARG A 751 -46.38 29.12 4.85
N PRO A 752 -46.65 28.74 6.11
CA PRO A 752 -45.87 29.19 7.28
C PRO A 752 -44.37 28.84 7.18
N PRO A 753 -43.45 29.66 7.72
CA PRO A 753 -43.66 30.91 8.48
C PRO A 753 -43.77 32.16 7.60
N CYS A 754 -43.83 32.03 6.27
CA CYS A 754 -43.81 33.20 5.38
C CYS A 754 -45.11 34.01 5.43
N HIS A 755 -46.24 33.36 5.72
CA HIS A 755 -47.51 34.03 5.96
C HIS A 755 -47.41 35.08 7.08
N GLN A 756 -46.99 34.66 8.29
CA GLN A 756 -46.79 35.56 9.44
C GLN A 756 -45.81 36.68 9.11
N ARG A 757 -44.71 36.33 8.43
CA ARG A 757 -43.72 37.33 8.00
C ARG A 757 -44.29 38.34 7.02
N LEU A 758 -45.16 37.93 6.08
CA LEU A 758 -45.81 38.87 5.16
C LEU A 758 -46.77 39.80 5.91
N GLN A 759 -47.53 39.30 6.89
CA GLN A 759 -48.39 40.12 7.73
C GLN A 759 -47.58 41.15 8.54
N GLU A 760 -46.50 40.74 9.21
CA GLU A 760 -45.59 41.63 9.95
C GLU A 760 -45.00 42.72 9.03
N GLU A 761 -44.57 42.35 7.82
CA GLU A 761 -44.06 43.31 6.83
C GLU A 761 -45.15 44.27 6.33
N CYS A 762 -46.40 43.80 6.20
CA CYS A 762 -47.52 44.65 5.83
C CYS A 762 -47.86 45.68 6.90
N GLU A 763 -47.98 45.26 8.17
CA GLU A 763 -48.16 46.17 9.29
C GLU A 763 -47.03 47.20 9.35
N TRP A 764 -45.78 46.73 9.24
CA TRP A 764 -44.60 47.58 9.25
C TRP A 764 -44.65 48.66 8.16
N VAL A 765 -44.86 48.24 6.91
CA VAL A 765 -44.84 49.13 5.76
C VAL A 765 -45.97 50.15 5.83
N VAL A 766 -47.18 49.75 6.23
CA VAL A 766 -48.32 50.67 6.38
C VAL A 766 -48.03 51.74 7.43
N VAL A 767 -47.49 51.37 8.59
CA VAL A 767 -47.14 52.33 9.65
C VAL A 767 -46.04 53.27 9.17
N VAL A 768 -44.99 52.75 8.52
CA VAL A 768 -43.91 53.58 7.97
C VAL A 768 -44.44 54.57 6.93
N GLU A 769 -45.31 54.15 6.01
CA GLU A 769 -45.93 55.05 5.02
C GLU A 769 -46.85 56.09 5.68
N TYR A 770 -47.58 55.70 6.72
CA TYR A 770 -48.44 56.61 7.49
C TYR A 770 -47.61 57.71 8.18
N VAL A 771 -46.53 57.31 8.87
CA VAL A 771 -45.60 58.26 9.51
C VAL A 771 -44.89 59.10 8.45
N ARG A 772 -44.51 58.53 7.30
CA ARG A 772 -43.94 59.28 6.17
C ARG A 772 -44.91 60.35 5.67
N ALA A 773 -46.20 60.06 5.56
CA ALA A 773 -47.21 61.05 5.20
C ALA A 773 -47.31 62.19 6.23
N LEU A 774 -47.10 61.89 7.52
CA LEU A 774 -47.06 62.89 8.60
C LEU A 774 -45.85 63.81 8.48
N MET A 775 -44.68 63.24 8.19
CA MET A 775 -43.42 63.99 8.01
C MET A 775 -43.43 64.93 6.80
N GLN A 776 -44.33 64.70 5.83
CA GLN A 776 -44.45 65.56 4.64
C GLN A 776 -45.13 66.91 4.91
N LYS A 777 -45.58 67.19 6.14
CA LYS A 777 -46.16 68.49 6.56
C LYS A 777 -47.35 68.94 5.71
N ARG A 778 -48.14 68.00 5.18
CA ARG A 778 -49.33 68.28 4.36
C ARG A 778 -50.44 69.00 5.13
N LEU A 779 -50.40 68.94 6.45
CA LEU A 779 -51.32 69.60 7.38
C LEU A 779 -50.51 70.30 8.48
N VAL A 780 -50.89 71.54 8.80
CA VAL A 780 -50.39 72.32 9.93
C VAL A 780 -51.59 72.80 10.74
N CYS A 781 -51.59 72.53 12.04
CA CYS A 781 -52.69 72.87 12.94
C CYS A 781 -52.70 74.37 13.23
N ARG A 782 -53.89 74.97 13.16
CA ARG A 782 -54.12 76.41 13.37
C ARG A 782 -54.49 76.77 14.81
N GLY A 783 -54.78 75.79 15.64
CA GLY A 783 -55.19 75.99 17.03
C GLY A 783 -55.40 74.68 17.78
N ALA A 784 -55.76 74.79 19.06
CA ALA A 784 -55.93 73.64 19.95
C ALA A 784 -57.05 72.67 19.50
N GLU A 785 -58.11 73.18 18.87
CA GLU A 785 -59.20 72.36 18.32
C GLU A 785 -58.72 71.48 17.16
N GLU A 786 -58.02 72.05 16.17
CA GLU A 786 -57.45 71.25 15.05
C GLU A 786 -56.40 70.25 15.56
N ARG A 787 -55.59 70.60 16.58
CA ARG A 787 -54.64 69.65 17.20
C ARG A 787 -55.34 68.48 17.88
N ASN A 788 -56.43 68.74 18.61
CA ASN A 788 -57.24 67.70 19.25
C ASN A 788 -57.90 66.80 18.18
N GLN A 789 -58.46 67.38 17.12
CA GLN A 789 -59.06 66.63 16.02
C GLN A 789 -58.02 65.75 15.30
N LEU A 790 -56.86 66.30 14.96
CA LEU A 790 -55.77 65.54 14.32
C LEU A 790 -55.31 64.37 15.19
N SER A 791 -55.08 64.63 16.48
CA SER A 791 -54.67 63.58 17.44
C SER A 791 -55.72 62.48 17.57
N GLN A 792 -56.99 62.85 17.75
CA GLN A 792 -58.09 61.87 17.87
C GLN A 792 -58.22 61.02 16.61
N HIS A 793 -58.11 61.62 15.43
CA HIS A 793 -58.22 60.89 14.16
C HIS A 793 -57.02 59.96 13.92
N ILE A 794 -55.79 60.38 14.24
CA ILE A 794 -54.61 59.49 14.22
C ILE A 794 -54.80 58.31 15.19
N ALA A 795 -55.34 58.56 16.40
CA ALA A 795 -55.58 57.51 17.38
C ALA A 795 -56.68 56.53 16.93
N GLN A 796 -57.72 57.02 16.25
CA GLN A 796 -58.77 56.18 15.65
C GLN A 796 -58.21 55.32 14.50
N ASP A 797 -57.46 55.91 13.57
CA ASP A 797 -56.80 55.17 12.49
C ASP A 797 -55.86 54.09 13.06
N ALA A 798 -55.09 54.43 14.09
CA ALA A 798 -54.21 53.49 14.77
C ALA A 798 -54.96 52.35 15.47
N GLN A 799 -56.20 52.57 15.91
CA GLN A 799 -57.05 51.54 16.51
C GLN A 799 -57.63 50.63 15.44
N GLN A 800 -58.13 51.18 14.32
CA GLN A 800 -58.63 50.39 13.19
C GLN A 800 -57.55 49.50 12.59
N LEU A 801 -56.33 50.03 12.41
CA LEU A 801 -55.19 49.24 11.96
C LEU A 801 -54.84 48.12 12.94
N ARG A 802 -54.86 48.40 14.25
CA ARG A 802 -54.61 47.37 15.26
C ARG A 802 -55.64 46.27 15.25
N GLU A 803 -56.93 46.62 15.14
CA GLU A 803 -58.02 45.64 15.10
C GLU A 803 -57.92 44.75 13.86
N LEU A 804 -57.55 45.30 12.70
CA LEU A 804 -57.32 44.55 11.47
C LEU A 804 -56.21 43.52 11.63
N PHE A 805 -55.03 43.92 12.13
CA PHE A 805 -53.90 42.99 12.27
C PHE A 805 -54.07 42.01 13.44
N GLN A 806 -54.66 42.41 14.57
CA GLN A 806 -54.95 41.52 15.72
C GLN A 806 -56.02 40.48 15.40
N GLY A 807 -57.02 40.81 14.58
CA GLY A 807 -58.02 39.85 14.12
C GLY A 807 -57.45 38.74 13.23
N MET A 808 -56.20 38.89 12.78
CA MET A 808 -55.52 37.99 11.84
C MET A 808 -54.35 37.22 12.47
N GLU A 809 -54.04 37.42 13.76
CA GLU A 809 -53.01 36.68 14.49
C GLU A 809 -53.56 35.35 15.06
N GLU A 810 -52.79 34.25 14.93
CA GLU A 810 -53.07 33.00 15.64
C GLU A 810 -52.68 33.14 17.14
N GLU A 811 -53.50 32.58 18.04
CA GLU A 811 -53.30 32.61 19.49
C GLU A 811 -51.89 32.13 19.90
N GLY A 812 -50.95 33.04 20.18
CA GLY A 812 -49.67 32.68 20.82
C GLY A 812 -48.43 33.53 20.54
N ALA A 813 -48.42 34.44 19.57
CA ALA A 813 -47.23 35.26 19.25
C ALA A 813 -47.28 36.63 19.95
N MET A 814 -46.76 36.73 21.18
CA MET A 814 -46.55 38.03 21.83
C MET A 814 -45.31 38.72 21.26
N ALA A 815 -45.48 39.61 20.27
CA ALA A 815 -44.44 40.57 19.91
C ALA A 815 -44.42 41.71 20.94
N ASP A 816 -43.29 41.93 21.61
CA ASP A 816 -43.16 42.89 22.71
C ASP A 816 -43.36 44.37 22.31
N VAL A 817 -43.41 44.70 21.00
CA VAL A 817 -43.74 46.03 20.46
C VAL A 817 -44.37 45.89 19.07
N THR A 818 -45.65 46.24 18.90
CA THR A 818 -46.27 46.33 17.56
C THR A 818 -45.94 47.68 16.91
N PRO A 819 -45.62 47.75 15.60
CA PRO A 819 -45.36 49.01 14.89
C PRO A 819 -46.50 50.01 15.02
N THR A 820 -47.75 49.52 15.04
CA THR A 820 -48.95 50.34 15.23
C THR A 820 -48.98 51.13 16.54
N ALA A 821 -48.22 50.73 17.57
CA ALA A 821 -48.11 51.45 18.83
C ALA A 821 -47.38 52.80 18.72
N LEU A 822 -46.68 53.07 17.61
CA LEU A 822 -46.06 54.37 17.36
C LEU A 822 -47.09 55.49 17.10
N LEU A 823 -48.17 55.18 16.40
CA LEU A 823 -49.14 56.19 15.97
C LEU A 823 -49.84 56.90 17.16
N PRO A 824 -50.29 56.21 18.23
CA PRO A 824 -50.80 56.86 19.43
C PRO A 824 -49.77 57.75 20.13
N VAL A 825 -48.50 57.33 20.18
CA VAL A 825 -47.43 58.13 20.80
C VAL A 825 -47.23 59.45 20.03
N LEU A 826 -47.28 59.41 18.70
CA LEU A 826 -47.22 60.62 17.87
C LEU A 826 -48.48 61.49 18.03
N ALA A 827 -49.65 60.87 18.18
CA ALA A 827 -50.91 61.57 18.44
C ALA A 827 -50.89 62.31 19.79
N ASP A 828 -50.34 61.70 20.84
CA ASP A 828 -50.20 62.30 22.17
C ASP A 828 -49.25 63.52 22.13
N LEU A 829 -48.14 63.42 21.39
CA LEU A 829 -47.20 64.53 21.19
C LEU A 829 -47.86 65.73 20.49
N ILE A 830 -48.72 65.49 19.50
CA ILE A 830 -49.49 66.54 18.80
C ILE A 830 -50.52 67.18 19.75
N GLN A 831 -51.18 66.37 20.60
CA GLN A 831 -52.24 66.83 21.49
C GLN A 831 -51.73 67.62 22.71
N LEU A 832 -50.50 67.37 23.16
CA LEU A 832 -49.92 67.92 24.39
C LEU A 832 -50.31 69.40 24.57
N LYS A 833 -50.90 69.78 25.71
CA LYS A 833 -51.47 71.13 25.86
C LYS A 833 -50.41 72.20 26.11
N ASP A 834 -49.43 71.88 26.96
CA ASP A 834 -48.34 72.79 27.32
C ASP A 834 -47.10 72.55 26.44
N PRO A 835 -46.69 73.51 25.60
CA PRO A 835 -45.50 73.36 24.77
C PRO A 835 -44.22 73.21 25.61
N ASN A 836 -44.16 73.70 26.85
CA ASN A 836 -42.95 73.58 27.69
C ASN A 836 -42.65 72.12 28.10
N MET A 837 -43.64 71.23 28.01
CA MET A 837 -43.48 69.81 28.29
C MET A 837 -42.97 69.02 27.08
N LEU A 838 -42.82 69.64 25.90
CA LEU A 838 -42.36 68.97 24.68
C LEU A 838 -40.95 68.37 24.84
N THR A 839 -40.05 69.02 25.59
CA THR A 839 -38.70 68.49 25.85
C THR A 839 -38.75 67.14 26.57
N LEU A 840 -39.69 66.97 27.51
CA LEU A 840 -39.87 65.71 28.24
C LEU A 840 -40.48 64.63 27.33
N GLU A 841 -41.57 64.93 26.63
CA GLU A 841 -42.24 63.95 25.76
C GLU A 841 -41.36 63.50 24.59
N VAL A 842 -40.61 64.43 23.98
CA VAL A 842 -39.64 64.09 22.93
C VAL A 842 -38.50 63.23 23.48
N SER A 843 -38.01 63.48 24.71
CA SER A 843 -37.01 62.60 25.32
C SER A 843 -37.54 61.18 25.54
N GLY A 844 -38.82 61.04 25.91
CA GLY A 844 -39.48 59.74 26.04
C GLY A 844 -39.68 59.03 24.69
N LEU A 845 -39.97 59.80 23.64
CA LEU A 845 -40.08 59.29 22.26
C LEU A 845 -38.72 58.76 21.76
N VAL A 846 -37.64 59.52 21.95
CA VAL A 846 -36.27 59.13 21.56
C VAL A 846 -35.80 57.89 22.32
N ALA A 847 -36.15 57.79 23.61
CA ALA A 847 -35.83 56.60 24.40
C ALA A 847 -36.50 55.32 23.86
N LYS A 848 -37.71 55.43 23.30
CA LYS A 848 -38.45 54.30 22.69
C LYS A 848 -38.07 54.06 21.23
N TYR A 849 -37.83 55.12 20.47
CA TYR A 849 -37.50 55.09 19.04
C TYR A 849 -36.18 55.84 18.80
N PRO A 850 -35.04 55.22 19.10
CA PRO A 850 -33.73 55.88 19.12
C PRO A 850 -33.22 56.29 17.73
N ASP A 851 -33.88 55.86 16.65
CA ASP A 851 -33.53 56.22 15.28
C ASP A 851 -34.27 57.45 14.74
N ILE A 852 -35.10 58.11 15.57
CA ILE A 852 -35.73 59.38 15.21
C ILE A 852 -34.69 60.50 15.12
N SER A 853 -34.70 61.25 14.02
CA SER A 853 -33.75 62.36 13.79
C SER A 853 -34.33 63.73 14.16
N GLU A 854 -33.45 64.73 14.28
CA GLU A 854 -33.82 66.13 14.45
C GLU A 854 -34.83 66.61 13.39
N GLU A 855 -34.65 66.18 12.13
CA GLU A 855 -35.54 66.53 11.03
C GLU A 855 -36.97 66.01 11.24
N HIS A 856 -37.10 64.79 11.75
CA HIS A 856 -38.39 64.17 12.08
C HIS A 856 -39.12 64.94 13.19
N VAL A 857 -38.40 65.24 14.28
CA VAL A 857 -38.99 66.01 15.39
C VAL A 857 -39.35 67.42 14.94
N SER A 858 -38.48 68.06 14.16
CA SER A 858 -38.73 69.38 13.57
C SER A 858 -40.00 69.39 12.70
N ALA A 859 -40.25 68.32 11.93
CA ALA A 859 -41.48 68.17 11.16
C ALA A 859 -42.73 68.01 12.04
N LEU A 860 -42.66 67.24 13.12
CA LEU A 860 -43.76 67.10 14.08
C LEU A 860 -44.10 68.44 14.75
N LEU A 861 -43.08 69.23 15.13
CA LEU A 861 -43.26 70.57 15.70
C LEU A 861 -43.90 71.53 14.69
N ASP A 862 -43.55 71.41 13.40
CA ASP A 862 -44.17 72.20 12.32
C ASP A 862 -45.65 71.82 12.10
N VAL A 863 -45.99 70.53 12.09
CA VAL A 863 -47.38 70.04 11.98
C VAL A 863 -48.23 70.57 13.14
N ARG A 864 -47.63 70.67 14.33
CA ARG A 864 -48.29 71.16 15.54
C ARG A 864 -48.60 72.66 15.50
N GLY A 865 -47.74 73.47 14.89
CA GLY A 865 -48.02 74.87 14.53
C GLY A 865 -48.01 75.92 15.66
N ASP A 866 -47.96 75.51 16.93
CA ASP A 866 -48.05 76.42 18.10
C ASP A 866 -46.77 76.49 18.96
N VAL A 867 -45.64 76.00 18.44
CA VAL A 867 -44.38 75.87 19.19
C VAL A 867 -43.54 77.16 19.12
N PRO A 868 -43.27 77.83 20.25
CA PRO A 868 -42.39 79.01 20.29
C PRO A 868 -40.95 78.67 19.89
N ARG A 869 -40.21 79.66 19.36
CA ARG A 869 -38.80 79.48 18.95
C ARG A 869 -37.89 79.00 20.09
N GLU A 870 -38.11 79.50 21.30
CA GLU A 870 -37.33 79.14 22.49
C GLU A 870 -37.52 77.66 22.87
N VAL A 871 -38.77 77.21 22.90
CA VAL A 871 -39.13 75.80 23.17
C VAL A 871 -38.60 74.89 22.07
N ARG A 872 -38.73 75.31 20.79
CA ARG A 872 -38.15 74.57 19.66
C ARG A 872 -36.65 74.39 19.83
N GLY A 873 -35.92 75.46 20.13
CA GLY A 873 -34.47 75.40 20.39
C GLY A 873 -34.14 74.41 21.52
N ALA A 874 -34.83 74.51 22.66
CA ALA A 874 -34.61 73.60 23.79
C ALA A 874 -34.88 72.11 23.48
N VAL A 875 -35.85 71.80 22.61
CA VAL A 875 -36.13 70.43 22.17
C VAL A 875 -35.04 69.90 21.23
N LEU A 876 -34.58 70.72 20.28
CA LEU A 876 -33.54 70.31 19.33
C LEU A 876 -32.16 70.21 20.00
N ASP A 877 -31.83 71.13 20.90
CA ASP A 877 -30.59 71.07 21.70
C ASP A 877 -30.56 69.80 22.58
N MET A 878 -31.72 69.38 23.12
CA MET A 878 -31.84 68.14 23.88
C MET A 878 -31.59 66.91 22.99
N LEU A 879 -32.11 66.90 21.76
CA LEU A 879 -31.87 65.81 20.79
C LEU A 879 -30.40 65.68 20.41
N GLU A 880 -29.71 66.81 20.15
CA GLU A 880 -28.27 66.80 19.86
C GLU A 880 -27.46 66.20 21.03
N GLN A 881 -27.92 66.41 22.27
CA GLN A 881 -27.28 65.89 23.48
C GLN A 881 -27.68 64.45 23.83
N SER A 882 -28.73 63.91 23.21
CA SER A 882 -29.33 62.61 23.53
C SER A 882 -29.44 61.70 22.29
N ALA A 883 -28.29 61.21 21.79
CA ALA A 883 -28.24 60.19 20.75
C ALA A 883 -27.89 58.80 21.35
N PRO A 884 -28.89 58.02 21.83
CA PRO A 884 -28.64 56.67 22.32
C PRO A 884 -28.20 55.72 21.18
N PRO A 885 -27.28 54.78 21.42
CA PRO A 885 -26.95 53.76 20.41
C PRO A 885 -28.15 52.84 20.15
N LEU A 886 -28.32 52.41 18.90
CA LEU A 886 -29.40 51.50 18.51
C LEU A 886 -29.26 50.16 19.26
N PRO A 887 -30.32 49.67 19.92
CA PRO A 887 -30.31 48.37 20.60
C PRO A 887 -30.02 47.21 19.64
N PRO A 888 -29.33 46.14 20.08
CA PRO A 888 -29.09 44.96 19.25
C PRO A 888 -30.43 44.29 18.90
N GLY A 889 -30.70 44.13 17.60
CA GLY A 889 -31.96 43.57 17.10
C GLY A 889 -33.09 44.59 16.91
N TYR A 890 -32.86 45.88 17.17
CA TYR A 890 -33.81 46.94 16.86
C TYR A 890 -34.02 47.08 15.35
N ARG A 891 -35.28 47.09 14.91
CA ARG A 891 -35.67 47.38 13.52
C ARG A 891 -35.96 48.89 13.40
N PRO A 892 -35.17 49.66 12.62
CA PRO A 892 -35.37 51.10 12.51
C PRO A 892 -36.64 51.48 11.75
N VAL A 893 -37.47 52.36 12.34
CA VAL A 893 -38.71 52.88 11.74
C VAL A 893 -38.46 54.20 11.00
N PHE A 894 -37.76 55.15 11.63
CA PHE A 894 -37.53 56.51 11.16
C PHE A 894 -36.34 56.61 10.21
N SER A 895 -35.38 55.69 10.28
CA SER A 895 -34.18 55.74 9.41
C SER A 895 -34.50 55.72 7.91
N ASP A 896 -35.61 55.09 7.51
CA ASP A 896 -36.06 54.96 6.12
C ASP A 896 -37.16 56.00 5.73
N ILE A 897 -37.45 56.95 6.61
CA ILE A 897 -38.44 58.01 6.40
C ILE A 897 -37.70 59.30 6.00
N LEU A 898 -37.90 59.74 4.76
CA LEU A 898 -37.34 61.01 4.29
C LEU A 898 -38.24 62.18 4.68
N VAL A 899 -37.68 63.16 5.38
CA VAL A 899 -38.35 64.42 5.71
C VAL A 899 -38.01 65.47 4.66
N PRO A 900 -38.99 66.18 4.05
CA PRO A 900 -38.69 67.27 3.12
C PRO A 900 -37.91 68.40 3.80
N LEU A 901 -36.79 68.81 3.19
CA LEU A 901 -35.98 69.95 3.64
C LEU A 901 -36.82 71.24 3.71
N PRO A 902 -36.62 72.09 4.74
CA PRO A 902 -37.31 73.37 4.82
C PRO A 902 -36.98 74.23 3.60
N SER A 903 -38.00 74.82 2.96
CA SER A 903 -37.78 75.76 1.86
C SER A 903 -36.98 76.96 2.36
N MET A 904 -35.73 77.10 1.90
CA MET A 904 -34.90 78.26 2.19
C MET A 904 -35.58 79.52 1.62
N PRO A 905 -35.88 80.55 2.43
CA PRO A 905 -36.34 81.82 1.90
C PRO A 905 -35.17 82.49 1.18
N PHE A 906 -35.17 82.43 -0.15
CA PHE A 906 -34.30 83.29 -0.97
C PHE A 906 -34.75 84.74 -0.80
N CYS A 907 -34.14 85.47 0.13
CA CYS A 907 -34.24 86.92 0.23
C CYS A 907 -33.13 87.57 -0.61
N LEU A 908 -33.43 87.89 -1.87
CA LEU A 908 -32.80 89.03 -2.54
C LEU A 908 -33.89 90.07 -2.82
N PRO A 909 -33.75 91.32 -2.37
CA PRO A 909 -34.71 92.37 -2.72
C PRO A 909 -34.57 92.68 -4.20
N THR A 910 -35.64 92.55 -4.97
CA THR A 910 -35.75 93.19 -6.29
C THR A 910 -35.66 94.69 -6.08
N THR A 911 -34.52 95.30 -6.41
CA THR A 911 -34.40 96.73 -6.56
C THR A 911 -35.32 97.19 -7.70
N LYS A 912 -36.21 98.13 -7.39
CA LYS A 912 -36.82 98.97 -8.41
C LYS A 912 -35.71 99.80 -9.06
N CYS A 913 -35.56 99.70 -10.37
CA CYS A 913 -34.98 100.76 -11.18
C CYS A 913 -36.01 101.17 -12.25
N ALA A 914 -36.03 102.48 -12.50
CA ALA A 914 -36.86 103.20 -13.47
C ALA A 914 -36.65 102.74 -14.92
#